data_AF-A0A7C7JJ05-F1
#
_entry.id   AF-A0A7C7JJ05-F1
#
_cell.length_a   1.000
_cell.length_b   1.000
_cell.length_c   1.000
_cell.angle_alpha   90.00
_cell.angle_beta   90.00
_cell.angle_gamma   90.00
#
_symmetry.space_group_name_H-M   'P 1'
#
loop_
_entity.id
_entity.type
_entity.pdbx_description
1 polymer ?
#
loop_
_entity_poly.entity_id
_entity_poly.type
_entity_poly.pdbx_seq_one_letter_code
_entity_poly.pdbx_strand_id
1 'polypeptide(L)'
;MKRFYSILGLSLLLFTGAQAQNFPFEVEAYQVHSATEGLIDLDGMTTYRLYMSNMGPTDFISSVFGNDTDPFEISAPGGVFNTGVNASWSASGISGVFIAIFPEMEWDSFATIGLTESAASSGITGAADPSIVEDPSQQITPMFLNNGSTGASINSVTGMAYYILNGNTAGLPDATGRVLIMQITTSGTLSGTVNVQIFPNGIGTNFVTATYLFDGVGLYAAVGACLNDTDGDGICDEDEIPGCTDMTACNYDMTATDDDGSCDFVDTDGDGICDVSEIPGCTDMAACNYDPAATDDDGSCGVLDACGVCLGDDSSCTGCGIEFACNYDATAVVIDNTLCEYESCEGCMDMTACNYDATATFDPGTICIYAVEFLDCAGNCLNDSDADGVCDELEIVGCTDMTACNYDDTATDTDDTLCVYAVVNYDCDGNCINDSDGDGVCDENEISGCTDMTACNYDDTATEEDDTCDFSCYGCTDAAATNYDMDATMDDASCCYLVIDVAVTNAVCYDGEGMINATVTGATETVTYTLGEMSNETGEFVVAAGTYTVTATDSNANLCSSSMEVTVMSGVEMTITASATDETAAEAGVGTATATGGDGVYTFVWTNADGNEVGADALTAGEYTVTVTDGLGCTASTTVTVILNGIEIVEPLAFGMFPNPSTGSVTIQVASVVEDVRMQVLDATGRLVYTQEAVVLQGATIFNFSGIATGTYTIMLSNDLGTSVRRLSIQH
;
A
#
# COMPACT_ATOMS: atom_id res chain seq x y z
N MET A 1 43.45 -54.16 24.45
CA MET A 1 43.65 -52.79 25.00
C MET A 1 43.32 -51.83 23.87
N LYS A 2 42.10 -51.26 23.88
CA LYS A 2 41.76 -49.83 24.17
C LYS A 2 41.98 -48.96 22.91
N ARG A 3 41.07 -48.08 22.44
CA ARG A 3 39.73 -47.61 22.83
C ARG A 3 39.22 -46.63 21.71
N PHE A 4 37.89 -46.61 21.47
CA PHE A 4 36.96 -45.47 21.22
C PHE A 4 37.18 -44.56 19.99
N TYR A 5 36.17 -44.27 19.15
CA TYR A 5 35.09 -43.30 19.42
C TYR A 5 33.67 -43.74 18.97
N SER A 6 32.69 -43.15 19.65
CA SER A 6 31.28 -43.50 19.74
C SER A 6 30.42 -43.07 18.54
N ILE A 7 29.47 -43.92 18.19
CA ILE A 7 28.24 -43.60 17.45
C ILE A 7 27.26 -43.03 18.50
N LEU A 8 26.90 -41.75 18.40
CA LEU A 8 25.80 -41.17 19.17
C LEU A 8 24.51 -41.36 18.35
N GLY A 9 23.58 -42.14 18.90
CA GLY A 9 22.23 -42.26 18.37
C GLY A 9 21.47 -40.97 18.57
N LEU A 10 20.92 -40.43 17.48
CA LEU A 10 19.89 -39.41 17.54
C LEU A 10 18.60 -40.14 17.91
N SER A 11 18.21 -39.99 19.17
CA SER A 11 16.92 -40.44 19.70
C SER A 11 15.82 -39.66 18.99
N LEU A 12 15.15 -40.31 18.04
CA LEU A 12 13.88 -39.87 17.49
C LEU A 12 12.87 -39.88 18.65
N LEU A 13 12.71 -38.73 19.31
CA LEU A 13 11.60 -38.46 20.20
C LEU A 13 10.35 -38.44 19.32
N LEU A 14 9.65 -39.58 19.29
CA LEU A 14 8.24 -39.63 18.96
C LEU A 14 7.53 -38.72 19.97
N PHE A 15 7.27 -37.47 19.59
CA PHE A 15 6.20 -36.69 20.18
C PHE A 15 4.90 -37.42 19.84
N THR A 16 4.45 -38.26 20.77
CA THR A 16 3.03 -38.61 20.82
C THR A 16 2.30 -37.31 21.10
N GLY A 17 1.46 -36.86 20.17
CA GLY A 17 0.68 -35.64 20.29
C GLY A 17 0.07 -35.51 21.68
N ALA A 18 0.62 -34.60 22.47
CA ALA A 18 -0.08 -34.04 23.60
C ALA A 18 -1.01 -32.99 22.99
N GLN A 19 -2.26 -33.36 22.79
CA GLN A 19 -3.32 -32.40 22.48
C GLN A 19 -3.19 -31.26 23.50
N ALA A 20 -2.89 -30.05 23.04
CA ALA A 20 -2.83 -28.88 23.92
C ALA A 20 -4.18 -28.79 24.63
N GLN A 21 -4.19 -29.04 25.94
CA GLN A 21 -5.40 -28.94 26.75
C GLN A 21 -5.70 -27.45 26.90
N ASN A 22 -6.55 -26.92 26.02
CA ASN A 22 -7.00 -25.55 26.07
C ASN A 22 -8.12 -25.43 27.12
N PHE A 23 -7.97 -24.50 28.07
CA PHE A 23 -8.95 -24.19 29.12
C PHE A 23 -9.56 -22.83 28.80
N PRO A 24 -10.71 -22.75 28.12
CA PRO A 24 -11.30 -21.46 27.77
C PRO A 24 -11.85 -20.75 29.01
N PHE A 25 -11.81 -19.42 28.98
CA PHE A 25 -12.45 -18.56 29.95
C PHE A 25 -13.81 -18.09 29.41
N GLU A 26 -14.89 -18.25 30.17
CA GLU A 26 -16.26 -17.95 29.72
C GLU A 26 -16.86 -16.85 30.61
N VAL A 27 -17.41 -15.81 29.97
CA VAL A 27 -18.18 -14.75 30.63
C VAL A 27 -19.64 -14.90 30.21
N GLU A 28 -20.47 -15.38 31.13
CA GLU A 28 -21.90 -15.63 30.91
C GLU A 28 -22.74 -14.50 31.51
N ALA A 29 -23.65 -13.90 30.73
CA ALA A 29 -24.73 -13.07 31.27
C ALA A 29 -25.80 -13.97 31.89
N TYR A 30 -25.62 -14.30 33.17
CA TYR A 30 -26.41 -15.30 33.89
C TYR A 30 -27.85 -14.84 34.16
N GLN A 31 -28.05 -13.58 34.54
CA GLN A 31 -29.39 -13.02 34.81
C GLN A 31 -29.44 -11.53 34.47
N VAL A 32 -30.46 -11.10 33.74
CA VAL A 32 -30.77 -9.67 33.53
C VAL A 32 -31.94 -9.31 34.44
N HIS A 33 -31.75 -8.31 35.30
CA HIS A 33 -32.70 -7.93 36.34
C HIS A 33 -33.64 -6.82 35.87
N SER A 34 -34.89 -6.91 36.29
CA SER A 34 -35.89 -5.86 36.03
C SER A 34 -36.78 -5.61 37.24
N ALA A 35 -37.23 -4.36 37.41
CA ALA A 35 -38.11 -3.93 38.49
C ALA A 35 -39.39 -4.76 38.64
N THR A 36 -39.81 -5.49 37.59
CA THR A 36 -40.95 -6.42 37.64
C THR A 36 -40.74 -7.63 38.56
N GLU A 37 -39.51 -7.92 38.97
CA GLU A 37 -39.15 -9.04 39.86
C GLU A 37 -39.27 -8.69 41.36
N GLY A 38 -39.65 -7.45 41.68
CA GLY A 38 -39.76 -6.97 43.07
C GLY A 38 -38.42 -6.58 43.71
N LEU A 39 -37.33 -6.65 42.94
CA LEU A 39 -35.97 -6.25 43.32
C LEU A 39 -35.62 -4.91 42.67
N ILE A 40 -36.15 -3.81 43.23
CA ILE A 40 -36.08 -2.48 42.62
C ILE A 40 -34.63 -1.97 42.50
N ASP A 41 -33.75 -2.33 43.44
CA ASP A 41 -32.35 -1.87 43.45
C ASP A 41 -31.48 -2.53 42.38
N LEU A 42 -31.98 -3.60 41.75
CA LEU A 42 -31.30 -4.34 40.68
C LEU A 42 -31.84 -3.99 39.28
N ASP A 43 -32.84 -3.11 39.16
CA ASP A 43 -33.47 -2.79 37.88
C ASP A 43 -32.46 -2.28 36.83
N GLY A 44 -32.37 -2.97 35.70
CA GLY A 44 -31.43 -2.65 34.62
C GLY A 44 -30.00 -3.15 34.84
N MET A 45 -29.73 -3.90 35.90
CA MET A 45 -28.44 -4.57 36.12
C MET A 45 -28.40 -5.96 35.49
N THR A 46 -27.20 -6.42 35.15
CA THR A 46 -26.93 -7.79 34.70
C THR A 46 -25.97 -8.46 35.67
N THR A 47 -26.31 -9.67 36.13
CA THR A 47 -25.40 -10.55 36.85
C THR A 47 -24.62 -11.38 35.85
N TYR A 48 -23.32 -11.18 35.82
CA TYR A 48 -22.35 -11.95 35.06
C TYR A 48 -21.73 -13.04 35.94
N ARG A 49 -21.49 -14.20 35.35
CA ARG A 49 -20.71 -15.28 35.96
C ARG A 49 -19.52 -15.61 35.09
N LEU A 50 -18.35 -15.65 35.72
CA LEU A 50 -17.07 -15.85 35.06
C LEU A 50 -16.60 -17.27 35.38
N TYR A 51 -16.36 -18.07 34.36
CA TYR A 51 -16.04 -19.48 34.46
C TYR A 51 -14.73 -19.82 33.79
N MET A 52 -14.05 -20.84 34.31
CA MET A 52 -13.17 -21.68 33.50
C MET A 52 -14.00 -22.82 32.93
N SER A 53 -13.91 -23.05 31.62
CA SER A 53 -14.75 -23.98 30.87
C SER A 53 -13.93 -25.08 30.19
N ASN A 54 -14.62 -26.09 29.64
CA ASN A 54 -14.02 -27.26 28.99
C ASN A 54 -12.98 -28.00 29.86
N MET A 55 -13.12 -27.93 31.18
CA MET A 55 -12.20 -28.59 32.10
C MET A 55 -12.56 -30.07 32.21
N GLY A 56 -11.56 -30.94 32.08
CA GLY A 56 -11.71 -32.36 32.34
C GLY A 56 -12.09 -32.63 33.80
N PRO A 57 -12.75 -33.76 34.10
CA PRO A 57 -13.34 -34.04 35.43
C PRO A 57 -12.32 -34.13 36.57
N THR A 58 -11.02 -34.20 36.24
CA THR A 58 -9.91 -34.25 37.20
C THR A 58 -9.06 -32.99 37.20
N ASP A 59 -9.29 -32.06 36.27
CA ASP A 59 -8.59 -30.78 36.26
C ASP A 59 -9.04 -29.95 37.45
N PHE A 60 -8.12 -29.17 38.00
CA PHE A 60 -8.36 -28.45 39.24
C PHE A 60 -7.87 -27.01 39.14
N ILE A 61 -8.73 -26.05 39.40
CA ILE A 61 -8.31 -24.65 39.53
C ILE A 61 -7.89 -24.37 40.97
N SER A 62 -6.69 -23.83 41.13
CA SER A 62 -6.06 -23.60 42.43
C SER A 62 -6.22 -22.16 42.90
N SER A 63 -6.04 -21.21 41.99
CA SER A 63 -6.05 -19.79 42.33
C SER A 63 -6.37 -18.92 41.13
N VAL A 64 -6.89 -17.72 41.43
CA VAL A 64 -6.89 -16.57 40.54
C VAL A 64 -5.91 -15.56 41.11
N PHE A 65 -5.04 -14.98 40.28
CA PHE A 65 -3.91 -14.16 40.73
C PHE A 65 -3.67 -12.92 39.85
N GLY A 66 -2.87 -11.99 40.35
CA GLY A 66 -2.37 -10.82 39.61
C GLY A 66 -1.10 -10.26 40.24
N ASN A 67 -0.14 -9.81 39.43
CA ASN A 67 1.14 -9.23 39.86
C ASN A 67 1.70 -8.27 38.78
N ASP A 68 2.95 -7.83 38.89
CA ASP A 68 3.59 -6.90 37.95
C ASP A 68 3.95 -7.51 36.58
N THR A 69 4.11 -8.84 36.52
CA THR A 69 4.36 -9.59 35.27
C THR A 69 3.05 -10.00 34.60
N ASP A 70 2.11 -10.50 35.39
CA ASP A 70 0.77 -10.94 34.95
C ASP A 70 -0.29 -10.06 35.64
N PRO A 71 -0.59 -8.87 35.11
CA PRO A 71 -1.53 -7.94 35.74
C PRO A 71 -2.95 -8.52 35.76
N PHE A 72 -3.67 -8.26 36.85
CA PHE A 72 -5.09 -8.58 36.98
C PHE A 72 -5.89 -7.28 36.93
N GLU A 73 -6.95 -7.27 36.14
CA GLU A 73 -7.85 -6.13 36.05
C GLU A 73 -9.29 -6.60 35.87
N ILE A 74 -10.21 -5.95 36.57
CA ILE A 74 -11.64 -6.01 36.30
C ILE A 74 -12.17 -4.59 36.25
N SER A 75 -12.84 -4.26 35.15
CA SER A 75 -13.51 -2.98 34.91
C SER A 75 -15.02 -3.19 34.84
N ALA A 76 -15.74 -2.51 35.73
CA ALA A 76 -17.20 -2.45 35.77
C ALA A 76 -17.62 -0.97 35.89
N PRO A 77 -17.57 -0.18 34.79
CA PRO A 77 -17.77 1.27 34.84
C PRO A 77 -19.13 1.71 35.42
N GLY A 78 -20.15 0.86 35.30
CA GLY A 78 -21.49 1.08 35.86
C GLY A 78 -21.58 0.87 37.38
N GLY A 79 -20.49 0.49 38.03
CA GLY A 79 -20.43 0.16 39.45
C GLY A 79 -21.00 -1.24 39.74
N VAL A 80 -20.39 -1.95 40.68
CA VAL A 80 -20.85 -3.28 41.11
C VAL A 80 -21.93 -3.19 42.19
N PHE A 81 -22.84 -4.15 42.18
CA PHE A 81 -23.88 -4.28 43.19
C PHE A 81 -23.42 -5.18 44.34
N ASN A 82 -23.57 -4.66 45.56
CA ASN A 82 -23.39 -5.40 46.80
C ASN A 82 -24.34 -4.86 47.88
N THR A 83 -25.06 -5.75 48.54
CA THR A 83 -25.88 -5.41 49.70
C THR A 83 -25.00 -5.06 50.89
N GLY A 84 -25.50 -4.20 51.78
CA GLY A 84 -24.85 -3.96 53.08
C GLY A 84 -25.00 -5.11 54.09
N VAL A 85 -25.57 -6.25 53.66
CA VAL A 85 -25.84 -7.42 54.49
C VAL A 85 -24.74 -8.48 54.33
N ASN A 86 -24.22 -8.64 53.11
CA ASN A 86 -23.06 -9.47 52.87
C ASN A 86 -21.78 -8.76 53.34
N ALA A 87 -21.15 -9.31 54.37
CA ALA A 87 -19.91 -8.77 54.93
C ALA A 87 -18.65 -9.53 54.46
N SER A 88 -18.77 -10.40 53.45
CA SER A 88 -17.66 -11.17 52.91
C SER A 88 -17.34 -10.77 51.48
N TRP A 89 -16.05 -10.82 51.14
CA TRP A 89 -15.57 -10.59 49.79
C TRP A 89 -15.80 -11.81 48.86
N SER A 90 -16.10 -12.96 49.45
CA SER A 90 -16.29 -14.22 48.72
C SER A 90 -17.69 -14.82 48.91
N ALA A 91 -17.97 -15.88 48.15
CA ALA A 91 -19.21 -16.66 48.24
C ALA A 91 -19.54 -17.13 49.68
N SER A 92 -18.57 -17.14 50.60
CA SER A 92 -18.76 -17.43 52.02
C SER A 92 -19.79 -16.54 52.72
N GLY A 93 -20.03 -15.32 52.21
CA GLY A 93 -21.06 -14.41 52.73
C GLY A 93 -22.47 -14.72 52.25
N ILE A 94 -22.60 -15.52 51.18
CA ILE A 94 -23.88 -15.91 50.60
C ILE A 94 -24.42 -17.11 51.38
N SER A 95 -25.53 -16.89 52.07
CA SER A 95 -26.16 -17.88 52.94
C SER A 95 -27.66 -17.96 52.66
N GLY A 96 -28.14 -19.16 52.34
CA GLY A 96 -29.55 -19.39 52.02
C GLY A 96 -30.54 -18.94 53.09
N VAL A 97 -30.13 -18.88 54.36
CA VAL A 97 -30.97 -18.37 55.46
C VAL A 97 -31.19 -16.86 55.32
N PHE A 98 -30.16 -16.11 54.93
CA PHE A 98 -30.25 -14.67 54.72
C PHE A 98 -30.92 -14.33 53.38
N ILE A 99 -30.71 -15.13 52.32
CA ILE A 99 -31.42 -14.94 51.03
C ILE A 99 -32.94 -15.04 51.21
N ALA A 100 -33.42 -15.91 52.09
CA ALA A 100 -34.86 -16.02 52.40
C ALA A 100 -35.45 -14.75 53.05
N ILE A 101 -34.61 -13.86 53.60
CA ILE A 101 -35.00 -12.61 54.26
C ILE A 101 -34.66 -11.39 53.38
N PHE A 102 -33.54 -11.44 52.66
CA PHE A 102 -32.98 -10.43 51.76
C PHE A 102 -32.66 -11.10 50.42
N PRO A 103 -33.66 -11.30 49.53
CA PRO A 103 -33.48 -12.02 48.28
C PRO A 103 -32.46 -11.37 47.33
N GLU A 104 -32.30 -10.05 47.42
CA GLU A 104 -31.31 -9.28 46.67
C GLU A 104 -29.85 -9.75 46.91
N MET A 105 -29.55 -10.35 48.07
CA MET A 105 -28.20 -10.78 48.44
C MET A 105 -27.68 -11.93 47.57
N GLU A 106 -28.56 -12.71 46.92
CA GLU A 106 -28.15 -13.76 45.96
C GLU A 106 -27.36 -13.18 44.78
N TRP A 107 -27.59 -11.91 44.47
CA TRP A 107 -27.05 -11.20 43.31
C TRP A 107 -25.87 -10.29 43.68
N ASP A 108 -25.35 -10.41 44.91
CA ASP A 108 -24.14 -9.70 45.30
C ASP A 108 -22.95 -10.13 44.44
N SER A 109 -22.04 -9.17 44.21
CA SER A 109 -20.77 -9.43 43.54
C SER A 109 -19.79 -10.07 44.51
N PHE A 110 -19.16 -11.18 44.13
CA PHE A 110 -18.19 -11.90 44.97
C PHE A 110 -17.18 -12.69 44.14
N ALA A 111 -15.99 -12.91 44.72
CA ALA A 111 -15.02 -13.88 44.20
C ALA A 111 -15.24 -15.28 44.80
N THR A 112 -14.86 -16.31 44.05
CA THR A 112 -15.07 -17.70 44.45
C THR A 112 -14.14 -18.66 43.72
N ILE A 113 -14.12 -19.92 44.14
CA ILE A 113 -13.61 -21.03 43.32
C ILE A 113 -14.62 -22.18 43.44
N GLY A 114 -15.44 -22.35 42.41
CA GLY A 114 -16.45 -23.39 42.27
C GLY A 114 -17.62 -23.35 43.27
N LEU A 115 -17.79 -22.26 44.01
CA LEU A 115 -18.88 -22.10 44.97
C LEU A 115 -19.82 -20.94 44.58
N THR A 116 -21.12 -21.17 44.65
CA THR A 116 -22.15 -20.12 44.53
C THR A 116 -22.64 -19.60 45.88
N GLU A 117 -22.26 -20.29 46.95
CA GLU A 117 -22.61 -19.97 48.34
C GLU A 117 -21.50 -20.46 49.29
N SER A 118 -21.65 -20.24 50.60
CA SER A 118 -20.63 -20.69 51.54
C SER A 118 -20.36 -22.20 51.42
N ALA A 119 -19.11 -22.61 51.59
CA ALA A 119 -18.75 -24.03 51.52
C ALA A 119 -19.60 -24.88 52.48
N ALA A 120 -19.96 -24.33 53.65
CA ALA A 120 -20.81 -24.98 54.64
C ALA A 120 -22.26 -25.19 54.18
N SER A 121 -22.78 -24.37 53.27
CA SER A 121 -24.15 -24.44 52.76
C SER A 121 -24.26 -25.03 51.35
N SER A 122 -23.16 -25.07 50.58
CA SER A 122 -23.09 -25.55 49.19
C SER A 122 -23.52 -27.01 48.94
N GLY A 123 -23.52 -27.85 49.98
CA GLY A 123 -23.74 -29.29 49.83
C GLY A 123 -22.59 -30.07 49.17
N ILE A 124 -21.49 -29.40 48.79
CA ILE A 124 -20.31 -30.03 48.19
C ILE A 124 -19.41 -30.61 49.29
N THR A 125 -19.28 -31.94 49.33
CA THR A 125 -18.49 -32.62 50.36
C THR A 125 -17.00 -32.43 50.14
N GLY A 126 -16.32 -31.76 51.09
CA GLY A 126 -14.88 -31.47 50.99
C GLY A 126 -14.56 -30.09 50.40
N ALA A 127 -15.59 -29.26 50.15
CA ALA A 127 -15.43 -27.87 49.77
C ALA A 127 -14.87 -27.01 50.92
N ALA A 128 -14.16 -25.94 50.57
CA ALA A 128 -13.81 -24.87 51.52
C ALA A 128 -13.87 -23.52 50.80
N ASP A 129 -14.19 -22.47 51.56
CA ASP A 129 -14.20 -21.11 51.05
C ASP A 129 -12.78 -20.67 50.66
N PRO A 130 -12.63 -19.86 49.60
CA PRO A 130 -11.32 -19.40 49.16
C PRO A 130 -10.66 -18.50 50.21
N SER A 131 -9.35 -18.62 50.34
CA SER A 131 -8.51 -17.71 51.12
C SER A 131 -7.93 -16.65 50.20
N ILE A 132 -7.60 -15.47 50.73
CA ILE A 132 -7.01 -14.37 49.95
C ILE A 132 -5.74 -13.85 50.60
N VAL A 133 -4.80 -13.45 49.75
CA VAL A 133 -3.63 -12.63 50.08
C VAL A 133 -3.59 -11.50 49.06
N GLU A 134 -3.40 -10.26 49.53
CA GLU A 134 -3.44 -9.06 48.68
C GLU A 134 -2.44 -8.02 49.18
N ASP A 135 -1.92 -7.22 48.25
CA ASP A 135 -1.12 -6.03 48.55
C ASP A 135 -2.00 -4.97 49.24
N PRO A 136 -1.58 -4.41 50.40
CA PRO A 136 -2.34 -3.37 51.08
C PRO A 136 -2.60 -2.10 50.25
N SER A 137 -1.81 -1.87 49.19
CA SER A 137 -1.95 -0.73 48.28
C SER A 137 -2.84 -1.03 47.06
N GLN A 138 -3.06 -2.31 46.74
CA GLN A 138 -3.84 -2.77 45.58
C GLN A 138 -4.66 -4.00 45.97
N GLN A 139 -5.89 -3.76 46.42
CA GLN A 139 -6.79 -4.78 46.96
C GLN A 139 -7.97 -5.02 46.02
N ILE A 140 -8.37 -6.28 45.83
CA ILE A 140 -9.59 -6.65 45.10
C ILE A 140 -10.81 -6.67 46.04
N THR A 141 -10.59 -6.94 47.33
CA THR A 141 -11.64 -7.07 48.35
C THR A 141 -12.63 -5.88 48.38
N PRO A 142 -12.22 -4.60 48.26
CA PRO A 142 -13.13 -3.47 48.23
C PRO A 142 -14.19 -3.54 47.13
N MET A 143 -13.89 -4.19 45.99
CA MET A 143 -14.84 -4.38 44.90
C MET A 143 -16.04 -5.25 45.33
N PHE A 144 -15.85 -6.20 46.25
CA PHE A 144 -16.91 -7.11 46.69
C PHE A 144 -17.57 -6.68 48.01
N LEU A 145 -17.04 -5.65 48.68
CA LEU A 145 -17.57 -5.13 49.94
C LEU A 145 -18.25 -3.77 49.80
N ASN A 146 -17.93 -3.01 48.75
CA ASN A 146 -18.44 -1.65 48.56
C ASN A 146 -19.34 -1.58 47.33
N ASN A 147 -20.62 -1.35 47.56
CA ASN A 147 -21.58 -1.07 46.49
C ASN A 147 -21.14 0.16 45.68
N GLY A 148 -21.20 0.04 44.35
CA GLY A 148 -20.80 1.07 43.40
C GLY A 148 -19.30 1.09 43.06
N SER A 149 -18.49 0.15 43.56
CA SER A 149 -17.09 0.03 43.14
C SER A 149 -17.00 -0.22 41.64
N THR A 150 -16.08 0.45 40.94
CA THR A 150 -16.00 0.42 39.47
C THR A 150 -15.03 -0.64 38.93
N GLY A 151 -14.35 -1.38 39.80
CA GLY A 151 -13.37 -2.37 39.38
C GLY A 151 -12.24 -2.58 40.39
N ALA A 152 -11.22 -3.31 39.97
CA ALA A 152 -9.96 -3.51 40.68
C ALA A 152 -8.81 -3.68 39.66
N SER A 153 -7.65 -3.11 39.96
CA SER A 153 -6.43 -3.25 39.13
C SER A 153 -5.25 -3.60 40.04
N ILE A 154 -4.57 -4.71 39.72
CA ILE A 154 -3.47 -5.25 40.51
C ILE A 154 -2.30 -5.55 39.56
N ASN A 155 -1.27 -4.73 39.70
CA ASN A 155 -0.04 -4.78 38.93
C ASN A 155 1.21 -4.55 39.81
N SER A 156 1.08 -4.72 41.13
CA SER A 156 2.21 -4.61 42.06
C SER A 156 3.02 -5.90 42.10
N VAL A 157 4.30 -5.77 42.48
CA VAL A 157 5.22 -6.90 42.70
C VAL A 157 4.71 -7.88 43.77
N THR A 158 4.00 -7.37 44.80
CA THR A 158 3.39 -8.22 45.83
C THR A 158 2.18 -8.96 45.28
N GLY A 159 1.40 -8.28 44.44
CA GLY A 159 0.23 -8.81 43.76
C GLY A 159 -0.93 -9.16 44.68
N MET A 160 -1.82 -10.00 44.15
CA MET A 160 -2.91 -10.65 44.89
C MET A 160 -3.09 -12.09 44.42
N ALA A 161 -3.62 -12.93 45.30
CA ALA A 161 -4.11 -14.27 44.97
C ALA A 161 -5.27 -14.63 45.89
N TYR A 162 -6.41 -15.04 45.31
CA TYR A 162 -7.39 -15.84 46.05
C TYR A 162 -7.31 -17.30 45.60
N TYR A 163 -7.29 -18.21 46.56
CA TYR A 163 -6.89 -19.59 46.32
C TYR A 163 -7.59 -20.58 47.25
N ILE A 164 -7.61 -21.83 46.80
CA ILE A 164 -7.98 -23.01 47.59
C ILE A 164 -6.83 -24.02 47.54
N LEU A 165 -6.70 -24.84 48.57
CA LEU A 165 -5.63 -25.84 48.61
C LEU A 165 -5.95 -27.03 47.69
N ASN A 166 -4.93 -27.59 47.06
CA ASN A 166 -5.07 -28.78 46.23
C ASN A 166 -5.74 -29.93 47.01
N GLY A 167 -6.68 -30.63 46.36
CA GLY A 167 -7.48 -31.69 46.94
C GLY A 167 -8.80 -31.22 47.55
N ASN A 168 -9.08 -29.92 47.52
CA ASN A 168 -10.40 -29.38 47.83
C ASN A 168 -11.38 -29.68 46.69
N THR A 169 -12.59 -30.13 46.97
CA THR A 169 -13.53 -30.50 45.90
C THR A 169 -14.14 -29.29 45.18
N ALA A 170 -14.03 -28.09 45.75
CA ALA A 170 -14.56 -26.86 45.14
C ALA A 170 -13.79 -26.43 43.89
N GLY A 171 -12.52 -26.83 43.73
CA GLY A 171 -11.74 -26.50 42.53
C GLY A 171 -11.95 -27.45 41.34
N LEU A 172 -12.78 -28.48 41.51
CA LEU A 172 -13.13 -29.41 40.45
C LEU A 172 -14.31 -28.87 39.63
N PRO A 173 -14.35 -29.14 38.32
CA PRO A 173 -15.46 -28.70 37.49
C PRO A 173 -16.78 -29.36 37.88
N ASP A 174 -17.86 -28.62 37.66
CA ASP A 174 -19.22 -29.12 37.77
C ASP A 174 -19.55 -30.15 36.68
N ALA A 175 -20.79 -30.64 36.65
CA ALA A 175 -21.23 -31.62 35.66
C ALA A 175 -21.18 -31.12 34.20
N THR A 176 -21.04 -29.80 33.98
CA THR A 176 -20.89 -29.17 32.67
C THR A 176 -19.43 -28.94 32.28
N GLY A 177 -18.47 -29.31 33.12
CA GLY A 177 -17.05 -29.07 32.85
C GLY A 177 -16.63 -27.63 33.18
N ARG A 178 -17.37 -26.92 34.03
CA ARG A 178 -17.12 -25.50 34.35
C ARG A 178 -16.79 -25.30 35.83
N VAL A 179 -15.90 -24.35 36.12
CA VAL A 179 -15.62 -23.87 37.49
C VAL A 179 -15.87 -22.37 37.57
N LEU A 180 -16.81 -21.96 38.42
CA LEU A 180 -17.10 -20.54 38.68
C LEU A 180 -15.92 -19.89 39.42
N ILE A 181 -15.43 -18.75 38.95
CA ILE A 181 -14.36 -18.01 39.63
C ILE A 181 -14.83 -16.67 40.21
N MET A 182 -15.83 -16.02 39.60
CA MET A 182 -16.39 -14.76 40.10
C MET A 182 -17.86 -14.61 39.66
N GLN A 183 -18.66 -13.92 40.49
CA GLN A 183 -19.97 -13.39 40.11
C GLN A 183 -19.92 -11.88 40.27
N ILE A 184 -20.35 -11.13 39.25
CA ILE A 184 -20.34 -9.67 39.24
C ILE A 184 -21.68 -9.16 38.72
N THR A 185 -22.36 -8.33 39.51
CA THR A 185 -23.61 -7.69 39.09
C THR A 185 -23.36 -6.20 38.86
N THR A 186 -23.67 -5.69 37.67
CA THR A 186 -23.44 -4.28 37.32
C THR A 186 -24.45 -3.77 36.27
N SER A 187 -24.60 -2.45 36.16
CA SER A 187 -25.49 -1.77 35.21
C SER A 187 -24.85 -1.51 33.83
N GLY A 188 -23.68 -2.10 33.54
CA GLY A 188 -22.93 -1.91 32.31
C GLY A 188 -22.25 -3.18 31.79
N THR A 189 -21.27 -3.00 30.90
CA THR A 189 -20.40 -4.07 30.41
C THR A 189 -19.28 -4.36 31.40
N LEU A 190 -18.73 -5.56 31.30
CA LEU A 190 -17.62 -6.04 32.11
C LEU A 190 -16.44 -6.34 31.19
N SER A 191 -15.26 -5.85 31.53
CA SER A 191 -14.03 -6.16 30.79
C SER A 191 -12.84 -6.28 31.74
N GLY A 192 -11.73 -6.81 31.25
CA GLY A 192 -10.49 -6.86 32.02
C GLY A 192 -9.56 -8.01 31.66
N THR A 193 -8.65 -8.30 32.59
CA THR A 193 -7.62 -9.33 32.49
C THR A 193 -7.65 -10.23 33.71
N VAL A 194 -7.80 -11.53 33.51
CA VAL A 194 -7.84 -12.54 34.59
C VAL A 194 -6.72 -13.54 34.41
N ASN A 195 -5.98 -13.82 35.49
CA ASN A 195 -4.96 -14.87 35.50
C ASN A 195 -5.37 -15.99 36.44
N VAL A 196 -5.23 -17.24 35.99
CA VAL A 196 -5.61 -18.43 36.75
C VAL A 196 -4.48 -19.45 36.80
N GLN A 197 -4.43 -20.22 37.89
CA GLN A 197 -3.56 -21.39 38.01
C GLN A 197 -4.41 -22.66 37.98
N ILE A 198 -4.09 -23.55 37.06
CA ILE A 198 -4.76 -24.83 36.85
C ILE A 198 -3.76 -25.96 37.07
N PHE A 199 -4.21 -27.04 37.70
CA PHE A 199 -3.49 -28.31 37.80
C PHE A 199 -4.16 -29.32 36.86
N PRO A 200 -3.64 -29.51 35.63
CA PRO A 200 -4.10 -30.56 34.75
C PRO A 200 -4.06 -31.93 35.44
N ASN A 201 -5.16 -32.66 35.35
CA ASN A 201 -5.40 -33.94 36.02
C ASN A 201 -5.28 -33.89 37.56
N GLY A 202 -5.34 -32.70 38.17
CA GLY A 202 -5.28 -32.50 39.62
C GLY A 202 -3.88 -32.68 40.22
N ILE A 203 -2.85 -32.80 39.38
CA ILE A 203 -1.47 -33.04 39.81
C ILE A 203 -0.82 -31.70 40.14
N GLY A 204 -0.73 -31.34 41.42
CA GLY A 204 -0.21 -30.02 41.83
C GLY A 204 1.26 -29.71 41.47
N THR A 205 2.04 -30.73 41.07
CA THR A 205 3.40 -30.52 40.53
C THR A 205 3.42 -30.18 39.04
N ASN A 206 2.32 -30.39 38.35
CA ASN A 206 2.11 -30.06 36.95
C ASN A 206 1.08 -28.94 36.91
N PHE A 207 1.52 -27.70 37.07
CA PHE A 207 0.64 -26.54 37.05
C PHE A 207 0.87 -25.72 35.78
N VAL A 208 -0.22 -25.15 35.28
CA VAL A 208 -0.21 -24.16 34.20
C VAL A 208 -0.79 -22.86 34.73
N THR A 209 -0.24 -21.74 34.26
CA THR A 209 -0.79 -20.41 34.47
C THR A 209 -1.29 -19.90 33.12
N ALA A 210 -2.47 -19.30 33.12
CA ALA A 210 -3.08 -18.76 31.91
C ALA A 210 -3.67 -17.39 32.19
N THR A 211 -3.49 -16.47 31.24
CA THR A 211 -3.98 -15.09 31.26
C THR A 211 -5.08 -14.96 30.22
N TYR A 212 -6.18 -14.30 30.55
CA TYR A 212 -7.31 -14.11 29.65
C TYR A 212 -7.67 -12.63 29.60
N LEU A 213 -7.71 -12.06 28.39
CA LEU A 213 -8.28 -10.74 28.15
C LEU A 213 -9.72 -10.93 27.69
N PHE A 214 -10.64 -10.16 28.26
CA PHE A 214 -12.05 -10.26 27.91
C PHE A 214 -12.72 -8.89 27.87
N ASP A 215 -13.70 -8.75 26.97
CA ASP A 215 -14.56 -7.57 26.86
C ASP A 215 -16.00 -7.99 26.56
N GLY A 216 -16.83 -7.97 27.61
CA GLY A 216 -18.22 -8.38 27.55
C GLY A 216 -18.42 -9.90 27.66
N VAL A 217 -19.60 -10.35 27.24
CA VAL A 217 -19.98 -11.77 27.26
C VAL A 217 -19.31 -12.51 26.12
N GLY A 218 -18.78 -13.70 26.40
CA GLY A 218 -18.05 -14.45 25.38
C GLY A 218 -17.26 -15.62 25.95
N LEU A 219 -16.55 -16.30 25.05
CA LEU A 219 -15.67 -17.40 25.35
C LEU A 219 -14.28 -17.02 24.82
N TYR A 220 -13.30 -16.98 25.70
CA TYR A 220 -12.00 -16.35 25.50
C TYR A 220 -10.89 -17.38 25.64
N ALA A 221 -9.91 -17.30 24.74
CA ALA A 221 -8.70 -18.09 24.81
C ALA A 221 -7.69 -17.49 25.79
N ALA A 222 -6.76 -18.30 26.27
CA ALA A 222 -5.61 -17.75 26.98
C ALA A 222 -4.75 -16.93 25.99
N VAL A 223 -4.13 -15.86 26.47
CA VAL A 223 -3.17 -15.06 25.69
C VAL A 223 -2.06 -15.98 25.19
N GLY A 224 -1.91 -16.06 23.86
CA GLY A 224 -0.96 -16.98 23.21
C GLY A 224 -1.48 -18.41 22.97
N ALA A 225 -2.79 -18.66 23.11
CA ALA A 225 -3.42 -19.94 22.75
C ALA A 225 -4.53 -19.74 21.70
N CYS A 226 -4.52 -20.55 20.63
CA CYS A 226 -5.54 -20.56 19.58
C CYS A 226 -6.76 -21.42 19.97
N LEU A 227 -7.97 -21.02 19.57
CA LEU A 227 -9.21 -21.79 19.76
C LEU A 227 -9.54 -22.69 18.56
N ASN A 228 -9.09 -22.31 17.36
CA ASN A 228 -9.20 -23.08 16.12
C ASN A 228 -7.83 -23.08 15.44
N ASP A 229 -7.20 -24.24 15.44
CA ASP A 229 -5.94 -24.59 14.77
C ASP A 229 -6.23 -25.96 14.16
N THR A 230 -6.74 -25.94 12.93
CA THR A 230 -7.33 -27.10 12.25
C THR A 230 -6.26 -28.11 11.83
N ASP A 231 -5.07 -27.64 11.48
CA ASP A 231 -3.97 -28.47 10.98
C ASP A 231 -2.90 -28.77 12.04
N GLY A 232 -2.89 -28.05 13.16
CA GLY A 232 -2.07 -28.28 14.34
C GLY A 232 -0.67 -27.69 14.25
N ASP A 233 -0.43 -26.71 13.38
CA ASP A 233 0.88 -26.12 13.12
C ASP A 233 1.28 -25.02 14.12
N GLY A 234 0.33 -24.55 14.92
CA GLY A 234 0.52 -23.54 15.96
C GLY A 234 0.20 -22.11 15.54
N ILE A 235 -0.37 -21.91 14.34
CA ILE A 235 -0.98 -20.67 13.86
C ILE A 235 -2.51 -20.85 13.92
N CYS A 236 -3.25 -19.80 14.24
CA CYS A 236 -4.70 -19.91 14.32
C CYS A 236 -5.29 -19.83 12.89
N ASP A 237 -6.37 -20.57 12.59
CA ASP A 237 -7.04 -20.56 11.26
C ASP A 237 -7.41 -19.14 10.76
N GLU A 238 -7.62 -18.18 11.67
CA GLU A 238 -7.94 -16.78 11.33
C GLU A 238 -6.71 -15.91 11.03
N ASP A 239 -5.53 -16.40 11.42
CA ASP A 239 -4.22 -15.79 11.21
C ASP A 239 -3.41 -16.52 10.11
N GLU A 240 -3.99 -17.56 9.50
CA GLU A 240 -3.43 -18.24 8.34
C GLU A 240 -3.47 -17.34 7.10
N ILE A 241 -2.33 -17.21 6.45
CA ILE A 241 -2.15 -16.55 5.16
C ILE A 241 -2.07 -17.68 4.13
N PRO A 242 -3.11 -17.89 3.29
CA PRO A 242 -3.09 -18.93 2.27
C PRO A 242 -2.10 -18.57 1.15
N GLY A 243 -1.24 -19.49 0.77
CA GLY A 243 -0.32 -19.34 -0.35
C GLY A 243 0.69 -20.48 -0.44
N CYS A 244 1.63 -20.43 -1.37
CA CYS A 244 2.60 -21.51 -1.49
C CYS A 244 3.68 -21.45 -0.40
N THR A 245 3.75 -22.47 0.46
CA THR A 245 4.71 -22.58 1.57
C THR A 245 6.01 -23.32 1.20
N ASP A 246 6.11 -23.90 0.00
CA ASP A 246 7.28 -24.65 -0.44
C ASP A 246 8.35 -23.72 -1.04
N MET A 247 9.50 -23.57 -0.37
CA MET A 247 10.61 -22.72 -0.84
C MET A 247 11.20 -23.12 -2.20
N THR A 248 10.84 -24.30 -2.72
CA THR A 248 11.30 -24.80 -4.02
C THR A 248 10.31 -24.52 -5.15
N ALA A 249 9.11 -24.04 -4.83
CA ALA A 249 8.16 -23.52 -5.79
C ALA A 249 8.56 -22.12 -6.25
N CYS A 250 8.31 -21.81 -7.51
CA CYS A 250 8.64 -20.54 -8.11
C CYS A 250 7.72 -19.40 -7.56
N ASN A 251 6.50 -19.73 -7.12
CA ASN A 251 5.57 -18.80 -6.46
C ASN A 251 5.58 -18.91 -4.93
N TYR A 252 6.69 -19.34 -4.34
CA TYR A 252 6.86 -19.39 -2.89
C TYR A 252 6.56 -18.03 -2.24
N ASP A 253 5.65 -18.04 -1.27
CA ASP A 253 5.31 -16.88 -0.47
C ASP A 253 5.86 -17.06 0.95
N MET A 254 6.85 -16.25 1.32
CA MET A 254 7.45 -16.28 2.65
C MET A 254 6.52 -15.81 3.77
N THR A 255 5.38 -15.22 3.42
CA THR A 255 4.32 -14.81 4.34
C THR A 255 3.20 -15.81 4.42
N ALA A 256 3.11 -16.76 3.48
CA ALA A 256 2.13 -17.83 3.54
C ALA A 256 2.42 -18.73 4.75
N THR A 257 1.39 -18.96 5.53
CA THR A 257 1.41 -19.83 6.71
C THR A 257 0.56 -21.07 6.52
N ASP A 258 -0.28 -21.13 5.48
CA ASP A 258 -1.03 -22.32 5.05
C ASP A 258 -0.86 -22.57 3.54
N ASP A 259 -0.68 -23.84 3.15
CA ASP A 259 -0.56 -24.25 1.74
C ASP A 259 -1.94 -24.47 1.11
N ASP A 260 -2.36 -23.52 0.28
CA ASP A 260 -3.64 -23.58 -0.43
C ASP A 260 -3.60 -24.46 -1.70
N GLY A 261 -2.46 -25.12 -1.96
CA GLY A 261 -2.22 -25.95 -3.14
C GLY A 261 -1.91 -25.15 -4.40
N SER A 262 -1.59 -23.85 -4.26
CA SER A 262 -1.17 -23.00 -5.37
C SER A 262 0.29 -23.18 -5.79
N CYS A 263 1.09 -23.97 -5.06
CA CYS A 263 2.51 -24.17 -5.37
C CYS A 263 2.76 -24.63 -6.81
N ASP A 264 3.47 -23.79 -7.57
CA ASP A 264 3.91 -24.07 -8.93
C ASP A 264 5.43 -24.15 -9.00
N PHE A 265 5.92 -25.13 -9.74
CA PHE A 265 7.34 -25.51 -9.81
C PHE A 265 7.90 -25.36 -11.23
N VAL A 266 7.13 -24.74 -12.14
CA VAL A 266 7.51 -24.56 -13.54
C VAL A 266 7.75 -23.08 -13.82
N ASP A 267 8.98 -22.81 -14.23
CA ASP A 267 9.49 -21.55 -14.79
C ASP A 267 10.27 -22.01 -16.04
N THR A 268 9.61 -21.94 -17.19
CA THR A 268 10.07 -22.56 -18.43
C THR A 268 11.21 -21.78 -19.08
N ASP A 269 11.24 -20.46 -18.92
CA ASP A 269 12.22 -19.57 -19.55
C ASP A 269 13.30 -19.04 -18.58
N GLY A 270 13.11 -19.21 -17.28
CA GLY A 270 14.08 -18.91 -16.23
C GLY A 270 14.15 -17.44 -15.84
N ASP A 271 13.11 -16.65 -16.14
CA ASP A 271 13.09 -15.20 -15.89
C ASP A 271 12.74 -14.82 -14.44
N GLY A 272 12.33 -15.80 -13.61
CA GLY A 272 11.96 -15.61 -12.22
C GLY A 272 10.46 -15.36 -11.98
N ILE A 273 9.62 -15.52 -13.00
CA ILE A 273 8.16 -15.51 -12.96
C ILE A 273 7.67 -16.92 -13.32
N CYS A 274 6.60 -17.40 -12.67
CA CYS A 274 6.10 -18.75 -12.94
C CYS A 274 5.20 -18.75 -14.17
N ASP A 275 5.20 -19.85 -14.95
CA ASP A 275 4.37 -20.02 -16.16
C ASP A 275 2.87 -19.66 -15.95
N VAL A 276 2.31 -19.90 -14.76
CA VAL A 276 0.90 -19.57 -14.44
C VAL A 276 0.66 -18.09 -14.11
N SER A 277 1.72 -17.40 -13.74
CA SER A 277 1.76 -15.97 -13.41
C SER A 277 2.25 -15.13 -14.59
N GLU A 278 2.72 -15.79 -15.65
CA GLU A 278 3.10 -15.12 -16.88
C GLU A 278 1.87 -14.47 -17.55
N ILE A 279 2.03 -13.21 -17.94
CA ILE A 279 1.08 -12.48 -18.76
C ILE A 279 1.67 -12.43 -20.16
N PRO A 280 1.14 -13.20 -21.13
CA PRO A 280 1.65 -13.20 -22.50
C PRO A 280 1.35 -11.86 -23.17
N GLY A 281 2.35 -11.25 -23.77
CA GLY A 281 2.21 -10.01 -24.54
C GLY A 281 3.58 -9.42 -24.90
N CYS A 282 3.60 -8.28 -25.58
CA CYS A 282 4.88 -7.71 -25.99
C CYS A 282 5.65 -7.07 -24.81
N THR A 283 6.84 -7.59 -24.51
CA THR A 283 7.73 -7.10 -23.44
C THR A 283 8.75 -6.06 -23.90
N ASP A 284 8.89 -5.84 -25.21
CA ASP A 284 9.82 -4.84 -25.77
C ASP A 284 9.27 -3.41 -25.64
N MET A 285 9.88 -2.60 -24.77
CA MET A 285 9.52 -1.20 -24.54
C MET A 285 9.63 -0.31 -25.79
N ALA A 286 10.37 -0.73 -26.81
CA ALA A 286 10.47 -0.04 -28.09
C ALA A 286 9.33 -0.40 -29.08
N ALA A 287 8.58 -1.47 -28.81
CA ALA A 287 7.47 -1.88 -29.64
C ALA A 287 6.22 -0.99 -29.44
N CYS A 288 5.44 -0.84 -30.51
CA CYS A 288 4.26 0.03 -30.50
C CYS A 288 3.06 -0.55 -29.74
N ASN A 289 3.05 -1.86 -29.49
CA ASN A 289 2.08 -2.59 -28.68
C ASN A 289 2.70 -3.15 -27.39
N TYR A 290 3.80 -2.54 -26.92
CA TYR A 290 4.37 -2.84 -25.62
C TYR A 290 3.29 -2.88 -24.54
N ASP A 291 3.21 -3.99 -23.82
CA ASP A 291 2.34 -4.14 -22.67
C ASP A 291 3.20 -4.15 -21.40
N PRO A 292 3.15 -3.09 -20.58
CA PRO A 292 3.89 -3.03 -19.32
C PRO A 292 3.42 -4.05 -18.28
N ALA A 293 2.29 -4.74 -18.51
CA ALA A 293 1.85 -5.86 -17.68
C ALA A 293 2.30 -7.22 -18.24
N ALA A 294 2.80 -7.29 -19.48
CA ALA A 294 3.32 -8.54 -20.03
C ALA A 294 4.63 -8.91 -19.35
N THR A 295 4.76 -10.18 -19.02
CA THR A 295 5.94 -10.75 -18.40
C THR A 295 6.59 -11.83 -19.28
N ASP A 296 5.88 -12.34 -20.29
CA ASP A 296 6.39 -13.27 -21.29
C ASP A 296 6.09 -12.76 -22.71
N ASP A 297 7.09 -12.82 -23.60
CA ASP A 297 6.96 -12.36 -24.99
C ASP A 297 6.30 -13.44 -25.86
N ASP A 298 5.03 -13.22 -26.20
CA ASP A 298 4.27 -14.10 -27.09
C ASP A 298 4.61 -13.93 -28.58
N GLY A 299 5.62 -13.11 -28.90
CA GLY A 299 6.06 -12.78 -30.26
C GLY A 299 5.13 -11.79 -30.96
N SER A 300 4.23 -11.12 -30.23
CA SER A 300 3.33 -10.10 -30.78
C SER A 300 4.00 -8.73 -30.96
N CYS A 301 5.25 -8.54 -30.53
CA CYS A 301 5.92 -7.24 -30.60
C CYS A 301 5.96 -6.65 -32.01
N GLY A 302 5.36 -5.48 -32.13
CA GLY A 302 5.13 -4.78 -33.39
C GLY A 302 5.90 -3.48 -33.52
N VAL A 303 6.17 -3.11 -34.75
CA VAL A 303 6.66 -1.78 -35.12
C VAL A 303 5.52 -0.92 -35.66
N LEU A 304 5.68 0.40 -35.55
CA LEU A 304 4.81 1.33 -36.25
C LEU A 304 5.05 1.19 -37.76
N ASP A 305 3.97 1.14 -38.53
CA ASP A 305 4.03 1.33 -39.97
C ASP A 305 4.34 2.80 -40.30
N ALA A 306 4.54 3.14 -41.57
CA ALA A 306 4.83 4.52 -41.99
C ALA A 306 3.64 5.47 -41.74
N CYS A 307 2.44 4.94 -41.48
CA CYS A 307 1.25 5.67 -41.06
C CYS A 307 1.18 5.95 -39.55
N GLY A 308 2.11 5.40 -38.76
CA GLY A 308 2.06 5.50 -37.30
C GLY A 308 0.99 4.60 -36.68
N VAL A 309 0.54 3.57 -37.40
CA VAL A 309 -0.36 2.53 -36.90
C VAL A 309 0.46 1.32 -36.48
N CYS A 310 0.21 0.83 -35.27
CA CYS A 310 0.92 -0.33 -34.75
C CYS A 310 0.51 -1.61 -35.48
N LEU A 311 1.49 -2.39 -35.95
CA LEU A 311 1.26 -3.59 -36.77
C LEU A 311 0.42 -3.30 -38.03
N GLY A 312 0.43 -2.06 -38.51
CA GLY A 312 -0.28 -1.67 -39.72
C GLY A 312 0.41 -2.14 -41.00
N ASP A 313 -0.35 -2.15 -42.09
CA ASP A 313 0.10 -2.51 -43.43
C ASP A 313 0.20 -1.27 -44.34
N ASP A 314 0.39 -0.09 -43.76
CA ASP A 314 0.39 1.23 -44.40
C ASP A 314 -0.93 1.64 -45.07
N SER A 315 -1.96 0.78 -45.08
CA SER A 315 -3.19 1.04 -45.87
C SER A 315 -4.01 2.24 -45.37
N SER A 316 -3.86 2.62 -44.11
CA SER A 316 -4.68 3.65 -43.45
C SER A 316 -4.31 5.09 -43.81
N CYS A 317 -3.08 5.32 -44.26
CA CYS A 317 -2.58 6.63 -44.72
C CYS A 317 -2.01 6.55 -46.14
N THR A 318 -2.17 5.40 -46.80
CA THR A 318 -1.82 5.23 -48.20
C THR A 318 -2.90 5.88 -49.06
N GLY A 319 -2.49 6.77 -49.96
CA GLY A 319 -3.40 7.46 -50.85
C GLY A 319 -2.73 7.83 -52.17
N CYS A 320 -3.54 8.27 -53.12
CA CYS A 320 -3.06 8.69 -54.42
C CYS A 320 -2.32 10.03 -54.32
N GLY A 321 -1.04 10.07 -54.71
CA GLY A 321 -0.22 11.28 -54.69
C GLY A 321 -0.29 12.15 -55.95
N ILE A 322 -1.04 11.74 -56.96
CA ILE A 322 -1.11 12.43 -58.25
C ILE A 322 -2.21 13.48 -58.19
N GLU A 323 -1.85 14.77 -58.16
CA GLU A 323 -2.75 15.93 -58.02
C GLU A 323 -3.93 15.96 -59.01
N PHE A 324 -3.82 15.25 -60.13
CA PHE A 324 -4.83 15.21 -61.19
C PHE A 324 -5.73 13.96 -61.15
N ALA A 325 -5.47 13.01 -60.26
CA ALA A 325 -6.33 11.84 -60.09
C ALA A 325 -7.64 12.20 -59.39
N CYS A 326 -8.70 11.46 -59.68
CA CYS A 326 -10.03 11.73 -59.14
C CYS A 326 -10.11 11.54 -57.62
N ASN A 327 -9.32 10.62 -57.08
CA ASN A 327 -9.19 10.35 -55.65
C ASN A 327 -7.85 10.84 -55.07
N TYR A 328 -7.25 11.88 -55.67
CA TYR A 328 -6.05 12.51 -55.13
C TYR A 328 -6.22 12.88 -53.65
N ASP A 329 -5.24 12.49 -52.83
CA ASP A 329 -5.20 12.79 -51.42
C ASP A 329 -3.91 13.52 -51.05
N ALA A 330 -4.01 14.84 -50.89
CA ALA A 330 -2.90 15.69 -50.47
C ALA A 330 -2.41 15.42 -49.03
N THR A 331 -3.13 14.59 -48.27
CA THR A 331 -2.83 14.26 -46.86
C THR A 331 -2.25 12.86 -46.67
N ALA A 332 -2.11 12.08 -47.75
CA ALA A 332 -1.49 10.76 -47.71
C ALA A 332 0.00 10.84 -47.30
N VAL A 333 0.40 10.00 -46.35
CA VAL A 333 1.79 9.91 -45.86
C VAL A 333 2.58 8.89 -46.68
N VAL A 334 1.91 7.81 -47.10
CA VAL A 334 2.45 6.80 -48.02
C VAL A 334 1.79 7.00 -49.38
N ILE A 335 2.60 7.20 -50.42
CA ILE A 335 2.09 7.47 -51.77
C ILE A 335 2.08 6.19 -52.58
N ASP A 336 0.88 5.66 -52.85
CA ASP A 336 0.69 4.55 -53.77
C ASP A 336 -0.11 5.04 -54.99
N ASN A 337 0.63 5.30 -56.06
CA ASN A 337 0.06 5.77 -57.31
C ASN A 337 -0.73 4.68 -58.07
N THR A 338 -0.68 3.43 -57.62
CA THR A 338 -1.51 2.35 -58.19
C THR A 338 -2.97 2.42 -57.71
N LEU A 339 -3.23 3.12 -56.59
CA LEU A 339 -4.57 3.37 -56.07
C LEU A 339 -5.25 4.58 -56.70
N CYS A 340 -4.53 5.36 -57.52
CA CYS A 340 -5.08 6.51 -58.23
C CYS A 340 -6.15 6.05 -59.22
N GLU A 341 -7.39 6.48 -59.01
CA GLU A 341 -8.46 6.29 -59.97
C GLU A 341 -8.66 7.53 -60.82
N TYR A 342 -9.02 7.29 -62.08
CA TYR A 342 -9.15 8.33 -63.09
C TYR A 342 -10.52 8.32 -63.78
N GLU A 343 -11.32 7.26 -63.59
CA GLU A 343 -12.57 7.05 -64.33
C GLU A 343 -13.76 7.82 -63.74
N SER A 344 -13.78 8.07 -62.43
CA SER A 344 -14.98 8.59 -61.72
C SER A 344 -15.24 10.09 -61.95
N CYS A 345 -14.23 10.84 -62.35
CA CYS A 345 -14.29 12.27 -62.68
C CYS A 345 -13.82 12.58 -64.11
N GLU A 346 -13.71 11.51 -64.93
CA GLU A 346 -13.30 11.54 -66.33
C GLU A 346 -14.37 12.14 -67.21
N GLY A 347 -13.99 13.09 -68.05
CA GLY A 347 -14.84 13.57 -69.14
C GLY A 347 -14.14 14.66 -69.94
N CYS A 348 -14.69 14.95 -71.12
CA CYS A 348 -14.04 15.88 -72.03
C CYS A 348 -14.16 17.32 -71.54
N MET A 349 -13.05 17.97 -71.17
CA MET A 349 -13.06 19.32 -70.58
C MET A 349 -12.87 20.44 -71.62
N ASP A 350 -12.67 20.11 -72.90
CA ASP A 350 -12.51 21.08 -73.98
C ASP A 350 -13.84 21.43 -74.67
N MET A 351 -14.20 22.71 -74.60
CA MET A 351 -15.43 23.26 -75.20
C MET A 351 -15.55 23.11 -76.73
N THR A 352 -14.50 22.67 -77.43
CA THR A 352 -14.45 22.49 -78.89
C THR A 352 -14.62 21.04 -79.35
N ALA A 353 -14.64 20.07 -78.43
CA ALA A 353 -14.89 18.66 -78.73
C ALA A 353 -16.36 18.36 -79.03
N CYS A 354 -16.60 17.33 -79.84
CA CYS A 354 -17.94 16.85 -80.19
C CYS A 354 -18.66 16.14 -79.02
N ASN A 355 -17.98 15.77 -77.92
CA ASN A 355 -18.56 15.18 -76.70
C ASN A 355 -18.18 15.91 -75.38
N TYR A 356 -17.94 17.23 -75.42
CA TYR A 356 -17.62 18.06 -74.24
C TYR A 356 -18.58 17.88 -73.04
N ASP A 357 -18.02 17.73 -71.83
CA ASP A 357 -18.70 17.65 -70.53
C ASP A 357 -18.17 18.73 -69.56
N ALA A 358 -19.06 19.65 -69.17
CA ALA A 358 -18.73 20.77 -68.28
C ALA A 358 -18.60 20.40 -66.79
N THR A 359 -18.86 19.15 -66.41
CA THR A 359 -18.78 18.67 -65.01
C THR A 359 -17.54 17.82 -64.71
N ALA A 360 -16.76 17.48 -65.73
CA ALA A 360 -15.51 16.74 -65.60
C ALA A 360 -14.41 17.59 -64.92
N THR A 361 -13.59 16.94 -64.09
CA THR A 361 -12.44 17.57 -63.41
C THR A 361 -11.11 16.95 -63.81
N PHE A 362 -11.14 15.81 -64.49
CA PHE A 362 -10.00 15.17 -65.12
C PHE A 362 -10.33 14.83 -66.58
N ASP A 363 -9.45 15.22 -67.50
CA ASP A 363 -9.53 14.89 -68.92
C ASP A 363 -8.20 14.22 -69.30
N PRO A 364 -8.18 12.90 -69.58
CA PRO A 364 -6.96 12.21 -69.98
C PRO A 364 -6.49 12.61 -71.39
N GLY A 365 -7.14 13.58 -72.03
CA GLY A 365 -6.78 14.14 -73.33
C GLY A 365 -7.20 13.28 -74.51
N THR A 366 -7.68 12.06 -74.27
CA THR A 366 -8.07 11.07 -75.28
C THR A 366 -9.57 10.82 -75.35
N ILE A 367 -10.32 11.20 -74.30
CA ILE A 367 -11.76 10.97 -74.21
C ILE A 367 -12.58 12.02 -74.95
N CYS A 368 -12.00 13.21 -75.15
CA CYS A 368 -12.57 14.21 -76.04
C CYS A 368 -12.55 13.72 -77.48
N ILE A 369 -13.72 13.41 -78.00
CA ILE A 369 -13.94 13.09 -79.39
C ILE A 369 -14.05 14.40 -80.13
N TYR A 370 -12.95 14.78 -80.76
CA TYR A 370 -12.97 15.82 -81.78
C TYR A 370 -13.28 15.18 -83.13
N ALA A 371 -13.57 16.01 -84.13
CA ALA A 371 -13.51 15.52 -85.50
C ALA A 371 -12.09 14.95 -85.72
N VAL A 372 -12.00 13.72 -86.26
CA VAL A 372 -10.70 13.10 -86.56
C VAL A 372 -9.95 14.06 -87.45
N GLU A 373 -8.69 14.40 -87.17
CA GLU A 373 -8.02 15.44 -87.94
C GLU A 373 -8.01 15.04 -89.42
N PHE A 374 -8.23 16.02 -90.29
CA PHE A 374 -8.45 15.82 -91.71
C PHE A 374 -9.71 15.03 -92.05
N LEU A 375 -10.60 14.74 -91.10
CA LEU A 375 -11.99 14.40 -91.35
C LEU A 375 -12.94 15.31 -90.52
N ASP A 376 -14.20 15.43 -90.91
CA ASP A 376 -15.22 16.11 -90.08
C ASP A 376 -15.81 15.16 -89.00
N CYS A 377 -16.61 15.67 -88.02
CA CYS A 377 -17.23 14.83 -86.97
C CYS A 377 -18.24 13.78 -87.51
N ALA A 378 -18.43 13.68 -88.82
CA ALA A 378 -19.19 12.63 -89.51
C ALA A 378 -18.30 11.66 -90.33
N GLY A 379 -16.98 11.87 -90.36
CA GLY A 379 -15.97 10.95 -90.91
C GLY A 379 -15.62 11.14 -92.39
N ASN A 380 -15.61 12.37 -92.95
CA ASN A 380 -15.20 12.63 -94.35
C ASN A 380 -13.90 13.45 -94.47
N CYS A 381 -12.97 13.05 -95.37
CA CYS A 381 -11.62 13.62 -95.48
C CYS A 381 -11.54 15.08 -96.00
N LEU A 382 -10.63 15.88 -95.44
CA LEU A 382 -10.49 17.33 -95.55
C LEU A 382 -9.22 17.75 -96.31
N ASN A 383 -8.15 16.94 -96.32
CA ASN A 383 -6.97 17.11 -97.19
C ASN A 383 -6.23 15.77 -97.42
N ASP A 384 -5.89 15.47 -98.68
CA ASP A 384 -5.32 14.21 -99.17
C ASP A 384 -4.51 14.55 -100.44
N SER A 385 -3.19 14.70 -100.30
CA SER A 385 -2.30 15.30 -101.30
C SER A 385 -1.88 14.34 -102.41
N ASP A 386 -1.80 13.04 -102.14
CA ASP A 386 -1.44 12.02 -103.13
C ASP A 386 -2.63 11.13 -103.58
N ALA A 387 -3.79 11.31 -102.96
CA ALA A 387 -5.12 10.85 -103.35
C ALA A 387 -5.35 9.33 -103.25
N ASP A 388 -4.70 8.67 -102.30
CA ASP A 388 -4.81 7.21 -102.12
C ASP A 388 -5.97 6.76 -101.21
N GLY A 389 -6.67 7.72 -100.59
CA GLY A 389 -7.86 7.49 -99.77
C GLY A 389 -7.60 7.34 -98.28
N VAL A 390 -6.35 7.53 -97.86
CA VAL A 390 -5.96 7.82 -96.48
C VAL A 390 -5.61 9.31 -96.45
N CYS A 391 -6.15 10.08 -95.50
CA CYS A 391 -5.72 11.48 -95.37
C CYS A 391 -4.21 11.50 -95.08
N ASP A 392 -3.48 12.52 -95.54
CA ASP A 392 -2.01 12.60 -95.45
C ASP A 392 -1.47 12.33 -94.02
N GLU A 393 -2.32 12.44 -93.01
CA GLU A 393 -2.02 12.32 -91.59
C GLU A 393 -2.58 11.05 -90.92
N LEU A 394 -3.03 10.07 -91.70
CA LEU A 394 -3.47 8.74 -91.25
C LEU A 394 -2.52 7.61 -91.70
N GLU A 395 -1.31 7.94 -92.10
CA GLU A 395 -0.24 6.97 -92.37
C GLU A 395 0.27 6.33 -91.06
N ILE A 396 0.62 5.03 -91.08
CA ILE A 396 1.11 4.32 -89.89
C ILE A 396 2.60 4.60 -89.70
N VAL A 397 2.89 5.47 -88.73
CA VAL A 397 4.26 5.81 -88.33
C VAL A 397 4.83 4.71 -87.43
N GLY A 398 6.01 4.20 -87.77
CA GLY A 398 6.74 3.21 -86.97
C GLY A 398 8.22 3.17 -87.32
N CYS A 399 9.03 2.46 -86.53
CA CYS A 399 10.48 2.42 -86.73
C CYS A 399 10.83 1.57 -87.97
N THR A 400 11.23 2.24 -89.05
CA THR A 400 11.63 1.57 -90.30
C THR A 400 13.12 1.16 -90.32
N ASP A 401 13.88 1.47 -89.26
CA ASP A 401 15.31 1.16 -89.14
C ASP A 401 15.54 -0.25 -88.56
N MET A 402 16.15 -1.12 -89.37
CA MET A 402 16.41 -2.53 -89.06
C MET A 402 17.44 -2.77 -87.93
N THR A 403 18.04 -1.70 -87.36
CA THR A 403 19.02 -1.78 -86.27
C THR A 403 18.46 -1.43 -84.89
N ALA A 404 17.20 -1.00 -84.81
CA ALA A 404 16.50 -0.73 -83.56
C ALA A 404 15.87 -1.99 -82.95
N CYS A 405 15.80 -2.05 -81.62
CA CYS A 405 15.21 -3.15 -80.86
C CYS A 405 13.70 -3.34 -81.13
N ASN A 406 12.99 -2.30 -81.57
CA ASN A 406 11.54 -2.32 -81.86
C ASN A 406 11.21 -2.09 -83.36
N TYR A 407 12.10 -2.48 -84.27
CA TYR A 407 11.86 -2.40 -85.73
C TYR A 407 10.55 -3.10 -86.15
N ASP A 408 9.76 -2.45 -87.02
CA ASP A 408 8.48 -2.96 -87.53
C ASP A 408 8.41 -2.83 -89.07
N ASP A 409 8.16 -3.94 -89.76
CA ASP A 409 8.10 -4.01 -91.22
C ASP A 409 6.75 -3.57 -91.83
N THR A 410 5.79 -3.19 -90.99
CA THR A 410 4.44 -2.76 -91.38
C THR A 410 4.20 -1.24 -91.36
N ALA A 411 5.21 -0.46 -90.94
CA ALA A 411 5.15 1.01 -90.94
C ALA A 411 5.11 1.59 -92.37
N THR A 412 4.24 2.57 -92.60
CA THR A 412 4.00 3.20 -93.91
C THR A 412 4.47 4.65 -94.01
N ASP A 413 4.91 5.28 -92.90
CA ASP A 413 5.57 6.59 -92.88
C ASP A 413 6.91 6.53 -92.12
N THR A 414 7.91 7.27 -92.61
CA THR A 414 9.32 7.25 -92.19
C THR A 414 9.61 8.27 -91.09
N ASP A 415 9.33 7.91 -89.83
CA ASP A 415 9.84 8.67 -88.67
C ASP A 415 10.77 7.81 -87.80
N ASP A 416 12.09 7.97 -88.03
CA ASP A 416 13.17 7.22 -87.36
C ASP A 416 13.39 7.64 -85.88
N THR A 417 12.58 8.55 -85.34
CA THR A 417 12.68 9.00 -83.93
C THR A 417 11.95 8.10 -82.93
N LEU A 418 11.15 7.14 -83.40
CA LEU A 418 10.40 6.17 -82.59
C LEU A 418 11.14 4.83 -82.38
N CYS A 419 12.39 4.76 -82.85
CA CYS A 419 13.26 3.61 -82.73
C CYS A 419 13.92 3.53 -81.33
N VAL A 420 13.73 2.40 -80.63
CA VAL A 420 14.33 2.10 -79.33
C VAL A 420 15.62 1.32 -79.56
N TYR A 421 16.71 1.78 -78.94
CA TYR A 421 18.03 1.16 -79.05
C TYR A 421 18.49 0.64 -77.69
N ALA A 422 19.37 -0.35 -77.69
CA ALA A 422 19.90 -0.94 -76.48
C ALA A 422 20.71 0.09 -75.66
N VAL A 423 20.68 -0.05 -74.34
CA VAL A 423 21.43 0.82 -73.40
C VAL A 423 22.93 0.56 -73.59
N VAL A 424 23.77 1.59 -73.44
CA VAL A 424 25.24 1.44 -73.59
C VAL A 424 25.75 0.31 -72.70
N ASN A 425 26.50 -0.62 -73.29
CA ASN A 425 27.05 -1.86 -72.72
C ASN A 425 26.06 -3.02 -72.52
N TYR A 426 24.77 -2.85 -72.84
CA TYR A 426 23.75 -3.91 -72.79
C TYR A 426 23.12 -4.14 -74.17
N ASP A 427 22.61 -5.35 -74.42
CA ASP A 427 21.83 -5.68 -75.61
C ASP A 427 20.33 -5.33 -75.45
N CYS A 428 19.54 -5.56 -76.49
CA CYS A 428 18.11 -5.22 -76.51
C CYS A 428 17.25 -6.04 -75.53
N ASP A 429 17.78 -7.16 -75.03
CA ASP A 429 17.12 -8.01 -74.03
C ASP A 429 17.61 -7.67 -72.60
N GLY A 430 18.53 -6.71 -72.47
CA GLY A 430 19.09 -6.26 -71.20
C GLY A 430 20.27 -7.09 -70.69
N ASN A 431 20.87 -7.94 -71.53
CA ASN A 431 22.08 -8.69 -71.16
C ASN A 431 23.32 -7.83 -71.40
N CYS A 432 24.31 -7.94 -70.53
CA CYS A 432 25.56 -7.23 -70.73
C CYS A 432 26.34 -7.75 -71.97
N ILE A 433 26.95 -6.83 -72.72
CA ILE A 433 27.71 -7.11 -73.95
C ILE A 433 29.14 -7.58 -73.63
N ASN A 434 29.76 -7.04 -72.57
CA ASN A 434 31.06 -7.44 -72.03
C ASN A 434 30.91 -7.72 -70.53
N ASP A 435 30.74 -8.99 -70.22
CA ASP A 435 30.62 -9.52 -68.86
C ASP A 435 31.60 -10.70 -68.79
N SER A 436 32.80 -10.38 -68.33
CA SER A 436 33.97 -11.27 -68.38
C SER A 436 33.89 -12.40 -67.36
N ASP A 437 33.18 -12.20 -66.25
CA ASP A 437 33.08 -13.14 -65.15
C ASP A 437 31.68 -13.80 -65.02
N GLY A 438 30.67 -13.25 -65.70
CA GLY A 438 29.33 -13.79 -65.90
C GLY A 438 28.34 -13.45 -64.79
N ASP A 439 28.59 -12.41 -64.00
CA ASP A 439 27.78 -12.05 -62.83
C ASP A 439 26.53 -11.18 -63.17
N GLY A 440 26.46 -10.69 -64.41
CA GLY A 440 25.36 -9.88 -64.93
C GLY A 440 25.53 -8.37 -64.79
N VAL A 441 26.64 -7.90 -64.23
CA VAL A 441 27.13 -6.52 -64.31
C VAL A 441 28.09 -6.42 -65.51
N CYS A 442 28.20 -5.24 -66.12
CA CYS A 442 29.15 -5.04 -67.20
C CYS A 442 30.52 -4.63 -66.67
N ASP A 443 31.59 -5.15 -67.29
CA ASP A 443 33.00 -4.83 -67.02
C ASP A 443 33.25 -3.31 -66.85
N GLU A 444 32.56 -2.46 -67.62
CA GLU A 444 32.72 -1.00 -67.56
C GLU A 444 31.98 -0.30 -66.39
N ASN A 445 31.11 -1.01 -65.69
CA ASN A 445 30.24 -0.53 -64.61
C ASN A 445 30.58 -1.15 -63.24
N GLU A 446 31.60 -2.00 -63.20
CA GLU A 446 32.06 -2.67 -61.99
C GLU A 446 32.70 -1.71 -60.97
N ILE A 447 32.38 -1.91 -59.70
CA ILE A 447 32.99 -1.20 -58.57
C ILE A 447 33.95 -2.15 -57.85
N SER A 448 35.24 -1.92 -58.03
CA SER A 448 36.32 -2.66 -57.37
C SER A 448 36.36 -2.39 -55.86
N GLY A 449 36.37 -3.45 -55.05
CA GLY A 449 36.51 -3.41 -53.60
C GLY A 449 36.49 -4.81 -52.98
N CYS A 450 36.37 -4.90 -51.66
CA CYS A 450 36.31 -6.20 -50.98
C CYS A 450 34.87 -6.72 -50.90
N THR A 451 34.60 -7.84 -51.56
CA THR A 451 33.28 -8.49 -51.66
C THR A 451 33.10 -9.63 -50.65
N ASP A 452 34.13 -10.01 -49.91
CA ASP A 452 34.09 -11.09 -48.92
C ASP A 452 33.59 -10.57 -47.56
N MET A 453 32.40 -11.01 -47.13
CA MET A 453 31.79 -10.65 -45.84
C MET A 453 32.65 -11.01 -44.61
N THR A 454 33.68 -11.86 -44.78
CA THR A 454 34.58 -12.28 -43.71
C THR A 454 35.83 -11.40 -43.58
N ALA A 455 36.00 -10.41 -44.46
CA ALA A 455 37.07 -9.43 -44.39
C ALA A 455 36.65 -8.20 -43.56
N CYS A 456 37.61 -7.60 -42.86
CA CYS A 456 37.37 -6.48 -41.94
C CYS A 456 37.06 -5.16 -42.68
N ASN A 457 37.37 -5.08 -43.98
CA ASN A 457 37.07 -3.96 -44.87
C ASN A 457 36.06 -4.32 -45.96
N TYR A 458 35.20 -5.33 -45.72
CA TYR A 458 34.08 -5.67 -46.60
C TYR A 458 33.27 -4.42 -46.97
N ASP A 459 32.97 -4.27 -48.27
CA ASP A 459 32.19 -3.19 -48.85
C ASP A 459 31.01 -3.80 -49.63
N ASP A 460 29.79 -3.53 -49.17
CA ASP A 460 28.57 -4.07 -49.78
C ASP A 460 28.21 -3.42 -51.13
N THR A 461 28.96 -2.39 -51.55
CA THR A 461 28.84 -1.73 -52.85
C THR A 461 29.85 -2.21 -53.89
N ALA A 462 30.84 -3.02 -53.47
CA ALA A 462 31.78 -3.64 -54.39
C ALA A 462 31.07 -4.70 -55.23
N THR A 463 31.14 -4.57 -56.56
CA THR A 463 30.66 -5.59 -57.50
C THR A 463 31.82 -6.40 -58.08
N GLU A 464 33.06 -6.04 -57.77
CA GLU A 464 34.26 -6.75 -58.21
C GLU A 464 35.30 -6.87 -57.11
N GLU A 465 35.83 -8.07 -56.94
CA GLU A 465 36.88 -8.34 -55.96
C GLU A 465 38.25 -7.84 -56.46
N ASP A 466 38.85 -6.89 -55.74
CA ASP A 466 40.10 -6.24 -56.16
C ASP A 466 41.35 -6.69 -55.38
N ASP A 467 41.25 -7.82 -54.67
CA ASP A 467 42.27 -8.37 -53.78
C ASP A 467 42.65 -7.41 -52.63
N THR A 468 41.83 -6.40 -52.33
CA THR A 468 42.06 -5.49 -51.19
C THR A 468 41.42 -5.96 -49.89
N CYS A 469 40.72 -7.11 -49.87
CA CYS A 469 40.21 -7.70 -48.64
C CYS A 469 41.30 -7.87 -47.57
N ASP A 470 41.13 -7.15 -46.48
CA ASP A 470 41.96 -7.20 -45.29
C ASP A 470 41.32 -8.12 -44.26
N PHE A 471 41.94 -9.28 -44.05
CA PHE A 471 41.54 -10.25 -43.03
C PHE A 471 42.28 -10.04 -41.70
N SER A 472 43.01 -8.93 -41.58
CA SER A 472 43.81 -8.54 -40.42
C SER A 472 42.97 -7.83 -39.36
N CYS A 473 41.95 -8.49 -38.81
CA CYS A 473 41.08 -7.89 -37.81
C CYS A 473 41.87 -7.75 -36.50
N TYR A 474 42.29 -6.52 -36.23
CA TYR A 474 42.99 -6.14 -35.01
C TYR A 474 41.98 -5.93 -33.87
N GLY A 475 42.17 -6.64 -32.77
CA GLY A 475 41.33 -6.54 -31.58
C GLY A 475 41.80 -7.52 -30.51
N CYS A 476 41.08 -7.60 -29.39
CA CYS A 476 41.48 -8.53 -28.33
C CYS A 476 41.10 -9.98 -28.66
N THR A 477 42.11 -10.83 -28.85
CA THR A 477 41.90 -12.26 -29.18
C THR A 477 41.81 -13.20 -27.97
N ASP A 478 41.98 -12.69 -26.73
CA ASP A 478 41.97 -13.51 -25.52
C ASP A 478 40.56 -13.58 -24.92
N ALA A 479 39.96 -14.77 -24.94
CA ALA A 479 38.62 -15.02 -24.39
C ALA A 479 38.51 -14.79 -22.87
N ALA A 480 39.63 -14.62 -22.15
CA ALA A 480 39.63 -14.26 -20.73
C ALA A 480 39.60 -12.73 -20.49
N ALA A 481 39.73 -11.91 -21.53
CA ALA A 481 39.61 -10.46 -21.44
C ALA A 481 38.15 -10.00 -21.49
N THR A 482 37.83 -8.91 -20.79
CA THR A 482 36.49 -8.31 -20.75
C THR A 482 36.09 -7.63 -22.06
N ASN A 483 37.06 -7.29 -22.93
CA ASN A 483 36.85 -6.73 -24.27
C ASN A 483 37.22 -7.72 -25.38
N TYR A 484 37.11 -9.02 -25.12
CA TYR A 484 37.31 -10.06 -26.13
C TYR A 484 36.44 -9.80 -27.37
N ASP A 485 37.07 -9.82 -28.54
CA ASP A 485 36.43 -9.70 -29.84
C ASP A 485 36.53 -11.04 -30.56
N MET A 486 35.38 -11.63 -30.87
CA MET A 486 35.33 -12.95 -31.51
C MET A 486 35.75 -12.93 -32.99
N ASP A 487 35.73 -11.75 -33.62
CA ASP A 487 36.08 -11.54 -35.02
C ASP A 487 37.55 -11.11 -35.19
N ALA A 488 38.23 -10.75 -34.09
CA ALA A 488 39.65 -10.42 -34.09
C ALA A 488 40.52 -11.65 -34.43
N THR A 489 41.32 -11.53 -35.49
CA THR A 489 42.27 -12.57 -35.93
C THR A 489 43.70 -12.28 -35.48
N MET A 490 43.98 -11.03 -35.08
CA MET A 490 45.28 -10.59 -34.56
C MET A 490 45.14 -9.72 -33.31
N ASP A 491 45.91 -10.06 -32.28
CA ASP A 491 45.99 -9.28 -31.05
C ASP A 491 46.68 -7.93 -31.28
N ASP A 492 45.97 -6.84 -31.03
CA ASP A 492 46.47 -5.46 -31.06
C ASP A 492 46.98 -4.98 -29.71
N ALA A 493 47.04 -5.89 -28.74
CA ALA A 493 47.34 -5.66 -27.34
C ALA A 493 46.29 -4.84 -26.58
N SER A 494 45.07 -4.66 -27.10
CA SER A 494 43.97 -3.95 -26.41
C SER A 494 43.31 -4.77 -25.29
N CYS A 495 43.65 -6.06 -25.13
CA CYS A 495 43.03 -6.94 -24.14
C CYS A 495 43.03 -6.36 -22.71
N CYS A 496 41.84 -6.25 -22.14
CA CYS A 496 41.53 -5.68 -20.84
C CYS A 496 41.08 -6.80 -19.91
N TYR A 497 41.75 -6.98 -18.78
CA TYR A 497 41.44 -8.06 -17.81
C TYR A 497 40.90 -7.52 -16.49
N LEU A 498 40.58 -6.22 -16.44
CA LEU A 498 40.12 -5.56 -15.23
C LEU A 498 38.69 -5.99 -14.93
N VAL A 499 38.49 -6.61 -13.78
CA VAL A 499 37.17 -6.98 -13.26
C VAL A 499 36.97 -6.23 -11.95
N ILE A 500 35.94 -5.38 -11.90
CA ILE A 500 35.54 -4.64 -10.69
C ILE A 500 34.54 -5.45 -9.88
N ASP A 501 34.72 -5.45 -8.56
CA ASP A 501 33.79 -5.97 -7.57
C ASP A 501 33.49 -4.85 -6.57
N VAL A 502 32.22 -4.66 -6.23
CA VAL A 502 31.78 -3.52 -5.41
C VAL A 502 30.93 -4.02 -4.26
N ALA A 503 31.36 -3.72 -3.03
CA ALA A 503 30.60 -3.94 -1.82
C ALA A 503 29.94 -2.63 -1.37
N VAL A 504 28.64 -2.71 -1.04
CA VAL A 504 27.85 -1.55 -0.58
C VAL A 504 27.42 -1.75 0.87
N THR A 505 27.58 -0.70 1.68
CA THR A 505 26.97 -0.56 3.00
C THR A 505 25.96 0.58 2.95
N ASN A 506 24.69 0.29 3.23
CA ASN A 506 23.61 1.28 3.20
C ASN A 506 23.72 2.29 4.34
N ALA A 507 23.06 3.44 4.17
CA ALA A 507 22.93 4.40 5.24
C ALA A 507 22.09 3.83 6.39
N VAL A 508 22.53 4.06 7.64
CA VAL A 508 21.80 3.60 8.84
C VAL A 508 20.56 4.45 9.08
N CYS A 509 20.68 5.76 8.92
CA CYS A 509 19.59 6.72 9.13
C CYS A 509 19.03 7.23 7.81
N TYR A 510 17.77 7.67 7.84
CA TYR A 510 17.17 8.40 6.73
C TYR A 510 18.00 9.65 6.41
N ASP A 511 18.33 9.83 5.12
CA ASP A 511 19.22 10.89 4.62
C ASP A 511 20.66 10.82 5.19
N GLY A 512 21.05 9.66 5.71
CA GLY A 512 22.42 9.37 6.13
C GLY A 512 23.35 9.02 4.98
N GLU A 513 24.65 8.89 5.30
CA GLU A 513 25.67 8.45 4.35
C GLU A 513 25.85 6.92 4.43
N GLY A 514 25.94 6.28 3.26
CA GLY A 514 26.41 4.91 3.11
C GLY A 514 27.87 4.87 2.64
N MET A 515 28.37 3.66 2.41
CA MET A 515 29.73 3.42 1.95
C MET A 515 29.75 2.50 0.75
N ILE A 516 30.52 2.88 -0.27
CA ILE A 516 30.85 2.03 -1.42
C ILE A 516 32.33 1.66 -1.28
N ASN A 517 32.63 0.36 -1.37
CA ASN A 517 34.00 -0.16 -1.38
C ASN A 517 34.21 -0.99 -2.66
N ALA A 518 34.94 -0.41 -3.60
CA ALA A 518 35.27 -1.05 -4.87
C ALA A 518 36.66 -1.68 -4.81
N THR A 519 36.76 -2.90 -5.31
CA THR A 519 38.02 -3.61 -5.52
C THR A 519 38.10 -4.07 -6.95
N VAL A 520 39.32 -4.33 -7.43
CA VAL A 520 39.52 -4.89 -8.77
C VAL A 520 40.45 -6.08 -8.73
N THR A 521 40.23 -6.99 -9.66
CA THR A 521 41.18 -8.04 -10.03
C THR A 521 41.65 -7.84 -11.47
N GLY A 522 42.82 -8.40 -11.81
CA GLY A 522 43.37 -8.31 -13.17
C GLY A 522 44.11 -7.00 -13.50
N ALA A 523 44.19 -6.04 -12.57
CA ALA A 523 45.01 -4.85 -12.72
C ALA A 523 46.51 -5.19 -12.71
N THR A 524 47.28 -4.49 -13.54
CA THR A 524 48.72 -4.68 -13.72
C THR A 524 49.55 -3.52 -13.17
N GLU A 525 48.96 -2.32 -13.08
CA GLU A 525 49.53 -1.14 -12.45
C GLU A 525 48.59 -0.54 -11.38
N THR A 526 48.78 0.74 -11.06
CA THR A 526 47.96 1.46 -10.08
C THR A 526 46.57 1.73 -10.66
N VAL A 527 45.54 1.50 -9.84
CA VAL A 527 44.15 1.67 -10.24
C VAL A 527 43.61 2.97 -9.64
N THR A 528 42.97 3.78 -10.49
CA THR A 528 42.21 4.96 -10.06
C THR A 528 40.73 4.65 -10.13
N TYR A 529 40.03 4.81 -9.01
CA TYR A 529 38.58 4.67 -8.94
C TYR A 529 37.92 6.05 -9.08
N THR A 530 36.86 6.14 -9.86
CA THR A 530 36.06 7.35 -10.02
C THR A 530 34.58 7.08 -9.74
N LEU A 531 33.92 8.08 -9.15
CA LEU A 531 32.50 8.06 -8.81
C LEU A 531 31.94 9.47 -9.03
N GLY A 532 31.37 9.73 -10.21
CA GLY A 532 31.03 11.09 -10.64
C GLY A 532 32.27 12.00 -10.67
N GLU A 533 32.26 13.08 -9.89
CA GLU A 533 33.41 14.01 -9.78
C GLU A 533 34.47 13.56 -8.76
N MET A 534 34.20 12.53 -7.96
CA MET A 534 35.14 12.02 -6.95
C MET A 534 36.13 11.03 -7.58
N SER A 535 37.36 11.01 -7.07
CA SER A 535 38.37 10.01 -7.44
C SER A 535 39.35 9.71 -6.31
N ASN A 536 39.81 8.45 -6.22
CA ASN A 536 40.85 8.01 -5.28
C ASN A 536 41.51 6.70 -5.74
N GLU A 537 42.50 6.23 -4.98
CA GLU A 537 43.22 4.95 -5.21
C GLU A 537 42.80 3.85 -4.22
N THR A 538 41.92 4.14 -3.25
CA THR A 538 41.50 3.19 -2.21
C THR A 538 40.26 2.39 -2.58
N GLY A 539 39.43 2.90 -3.49
CA GLY A 539 38.14 2.32 -3.86
C GLY A 539 37.02 2.64 -2.87
N GLU A 540 37.28 3.44 -1.84
CA GLU A 540 36.32 3.76 -0.78
C GLU A 540 35.66 5.12 -1.03
N PHE A 541 34.33 5.14 -1.03
CA PHE A 541 33.52 6.35 -1.18
C PHE A 541 32.45 6.42 -0.09
N VAL A 542 32.27 7.59 0.51
CA VAL A 542 31.17 7.88 1.43
C VAL A 542 30.19 8.77 0.67
N VAL A 543 28.96 8.32 0.53
CA VAL A 543 27.96 8.94 -0.34
C VAL A 543 26.57 8.87 0.29
N ALA A 544 25.71 9.81 -0.07
CA ALA A 544 24.29 9.75 0.27
C ALA A 544 23.60 8.56 -0.45
N ALA A 545 22.35 8.28 -0.08
CA ALA A 545 21.55 7.29 -0.80
C ALA A 545 21.35 7.71 -2.27
N GLY A 546 21.47 6.74 -3.18
CA GLY A 546 21.39 6.98 -4.61
C GLY A 546 22.01 5.85 -5.44
N THR A 547 21.83 5.94 -6.76
CA THR A 547 22.48 5.04 -7.73
C THR A 547 23.74 5.70 -8.25
N TYR A 548 24.83 4.94 -8.27
CA TYR A 548 26.15 5.41 -8.64
C TYR A 548 26.85 4.43 -9.58
N THR A 549 27.57 4.97 -10.56
CA THR A 549 28.46 4.17 -11.42
C THR A 549 29.90 4.34 -10.95
N VAL A 550 30.48 3.29 -10.37
CA VAL A 550 31.90 3.27 -10.00
C VAL A 550 32.70 2.83 -11.21
N THR A 551 33.73 3.58 -11.59
CA THR A 551 34.65 3.18 -12.66
C THR A 551 36.04 2.99 -12.09
N ALA A 552 36.66 1.84 -12.34
CA ALA A 552 38.05 1.59 -12.07
C ALA A 552 38.85 1.71 -13.38
N THR A 553 39.99 2.40 -13.34
CA THR A 553 40.90 2.55 -14.49
C THR A 553 42.30 2.13 -14.10
N ASP A 554 42.86 1.14 -14.77
CA ASP A 554 44.27 0.71 -14.63
C ASP A 554 45.19 1.67 -15.39
N SER A 555 46.28 2.14 -14.76
CA SER A 555 47.22 3.10 -15.35
C SER A 555 48.15 2.53 -16.42
N ASN A 556 47.97 1.25 -16.80
CA ASN A 556 48.70 0.61 -17.89
C ASN A 556 48.58 1.37 -19.22
N ALA A 557 49.49 1.09 -20.17
CA ALA A 557 49.58 1.71 -21.50
C ALA A 557 48.27 1.67 -22.33
N ASN A 558 47.34 0.75 -22.01
CA ASN A 558 46.05 0.60 -22.69
C ASN A 558 44.87 1.28 -21.97
N LEU A 559 45.09 1.88 -20.78
CA LEU A 559 44.05 2.53 -19.97
C LEU A 559 42.76 1.68 -19.79
N CYS A 560 42.94 0.38 -19.58
CA CYS A 560 41.85 -0.58 -19.38
C CYS A 560 40.97 -0.13 -18.20
N SER A 561 39.67 0.01 -18.45
CA SER A 561 38.69 0.46 -17.47
C SER A 561 37.51 -0.51 -17.38
N SER A 562 36.91 -0.57 -16.19
CA SER A 562 35.73 -1.37 -15.90
C SER A 562 34.82 -0.55 -15.00
N SER A 563 33.52 -0.56 -15.28
CA SER A 563 32.53 0.13 -14.46
C SER A 563 31.48 -0.84 -13.92
N MET A 564 30.88 -0.47 -12.79
CA MET A 564 29.75 -1.18 -12.19
C MET A 564 28.77 -0.17 -11.62
N GLU A 565 27.48 -0.38 -11.89
CA GLU A 565 26.41 0.38 -11.26
C GLU A 565 26.03 -0.26 -9.93
N VAL A 566 25.90 0.57 -8.90
CA VAL A 566 25.51 0.15 -7.55
C VAL A 566 24.52 1.14 -6.94
N THR A 567 23.66 0.65 -6.06
CA THR A 567 22.67 1.47 -5.36
C THR A 567 22.94 1.45 -3.86
N VAL A 568 23.07 2.63 -3.27
CA VAL A 568 23.12 2.85 -1.83
C VAL A 568 21.72 3.18 -1.34
N MET A 569 21.14 2.36 -0.47
CA MET A 569 19.81 2.60 0.08
C MET A 569 19.86 3.56 1.28
N SER A 570 18.80 4.36 1.44
CA SER A 570 18.57 5.20 2.61
C SER A 570 18.00 4.38 3.77
N GLY A 571 18.23 4.82 5.01
CA GLY A 571 17.53 4.27 6.18
C GLY A 571 16.03 4.60 6.18
N VAL A 572 15.28 3.95 7.07
CA VAL A 572 13.83 4.18 7.21
C VAL A 572 13.57 5.54 7.85
N GLU A 573 12.74 6.37 7.22
CA GLU A 573 12.34 7.66 7.79
C GLU A 573 11.60 7.48 9.12
N MET A 574 11.99 8.26 10.13
CA MET A 574 11.35 8.25 11.43
C MET A 574 10.38 9.43 11.53
N THR A 575 9.13 9.14 11.83
CA THR A 575 8.08 10.15 12.00
C THR A 575 7.65 10.19 13.46
N ILE A 576 7.68 11.38 14.06
CA ILE A 576 7.24 11.62 15.43
C ILE A 576 5.92 12.42 15.43
N THR A 577 4.97 11.98 16.25
CA THR A 577 3.79 12.78 16.58
C THR A 577 3.78 13.06 18.08
N ALA A 578 3.50 14.31 18.44
CA ALA A 578 3.45 14.70 19.84
C ALA A 578 2.34 15.71 20.09
N SER A 579 1.79 15.65 21.30
CA SER A 579 0.77 16.57 21.79
C SER A 579 1.02 16.86 23.26
N ALA A 580 0.50 17.96 23.77
CA ALA A 580 0.48 18.23 25.20
C ALA A 580 -0.87 18.83 25.59
N THR A 581 -1.28 18.58 26.83
CA THR A 581 -2.44 19.28 27.42
C THR A 581 -2.03 20.69 27.85
N ASP A 582 -3.01 21.58 27.91
CA ASP A 582 -2.82 22.91 28.47
C ASP A 582 -2.45 22.85 29.96
N GLU A 583 -1.68 23.83 30.42
CA GLU A 583 -1.47 24.08 31.84
C GLU A 583 -2.75 24.71 32.43
N THR A 584 -3.18 24.25 33.59
CA THR A 584 -4.27 24.87 34.35
C THR A 584 -3.72 25.59 35.58
N ALA A 585 -4.57 26.36 36.27
CA ALA A 585 -4.17 26.99 37.53
C ALA A 585 -3.79 25.99 38.65
N ALA A 586 -4.15 24.71 38.50
CA ALA A 586 -3.95 23.67 39.51
C ALA A 586 -2.92 22.60 39.10
N GLU A 587 -2.72 22.38 37.80
CA GLU A 587 -1.93 21.26 37.26
C GLU A 587 -1.13 21.70 36.03
N ALA A 588 0.10 21.21 35.90
CA ALA A 588 0.92 21.41 34.70
C ALA A 588 0.37 20.60 33.51
N GLY A 589 0.72 21.01 32.29
CA GLY A 589 0.44 20.25 31.09
C GLY A 589 1.20 18.93 31.04
N VAL A 590 0.63 17.92 30.39
CA VAL A 590 1.24 16.61 30.18
C VAL A 590 1.46 16.40 28.68
N GLY A 591 2.71 16.12 28.31
CA GLY A 591 3.13 15.78 26.96
C GLY A 591 3.04 14.27 26.68
N THR A 592 2.57 13.92 25.50
CA THR A 592 2.54 12.56 24.96
C THR A 592 3.23 12.57 23.60
N ALA A 593 4.09 11.58 23.34
CA ALA A 593 4.75 11.42 22.04
C ALA A 593 4.72 9.96 21.62
N THR A 594 4.56 9.74 20.31
CA THR A 594 4.69 8.44 19.66
C THR A 594 5.57 8.60 18.42
N ALA A 595 6.29 7.55 18.06
CA ALA A 595 7.11 7.52 16.85
C ALA A 595 6.81 6.24 16.07
N THR A 596 6.96 6.32 14.75
CA THR A 596 6.91 5.21 13.80
C THR A 596 8.08 5.32 12.82
N GLY A 597 8.49 4.20 12.22
CA GLY A 597 9.68 4.15 11.36
C GLY A 597 11.00 4.01 12.14
N GLY A 598 12.15 4.17 11.50
CA GLY A 598 13.45 3.82 12.12
C GLY A 598 13.53 2.35 12.58
N ASP A 599 14.28 2.07 13.65
CA ASP A 599 14.52 0.71 14.19
C ASP A 599 13.39 0.14 15.08
N GLY A 600 12.33 0.90 15.36
CA GLY A 600 11.19 0.43 16.18
C GLY A 600 11.39 0.49 17.71
N VAL A 601 12.61 0.71 18.19
CA VAL A 601 12.91 0.96 19.61
C VAL A 601 13.20 2.44 19.82
N TYR A 602 12.43 3.13 20.67
CA TYR A 602 12.50 4.60 20.79
C TYR A 602 12.82 5.10 22.20
N THR A 603 13.63 6.15 22.29
CA THR A 603 13.87 6.94 23.50
C THR A 603 13.43 8.39 23.25
N PHE A 604 12.55 8.93 24.10
CA PHE A 604 12.03 10.30 23.96
C PHE A 604 12.68 11.23 25.00
N VAL A 605 13.11 12.41 24.55
CA VAL A 605 13.67 13.48 25.38
C VAL A 605 12.89 14.78 25.10
N TRP A 606 12.33 15.38 26.14
CA TRP A 606 11.63 16.66 26.05
C TRP A 606 12.55 17.79 26.50
N THR A 607 12.62 18.87 25.74
CA THR A 607 13.43 20.06 26.06
C THR A 607 12.58 21.31 26.01
N ASN A 608 12.81 22.24 26.94
CA ASN A 608 12.17 23.55 26.91
C ASN A 608 12.84 24.49 25.89
N ALA A 609 12.25 25.67 25.66
CA ALA A 609 12.81 26.68 24.74
C ALA A 609 14.24 27.14 25.07
N ASP A 610 14.71 26.95 26.31
CA ASP A 610 16.09 27.25 26.74
C ASP A 610 17.06 26.06 26.49
N GLY A 611 16.58 24.95 25.93
CA GLY A 611 17.35 23.74 25.61
C GLY A 611 17.61 22.82 26.80
N ASN A 612 16.90 22.98 27.92
CA ASN A 612 17.04 22.12 29.10
C ASN A 612 16.06 20.95 29.04
N GLU A 613 16.52 19.76 29.40
CA GLU A 613 15.68 18.55 29.51
C GLU A 613 14.63 18.71 30.64
N VAL A 614 13.40 18.31 30.34
CA VAL A 614 12.24 18.39 31.24
C VAL A 614 11.44 17.09 31.21
N GLY A 615 10.71 16.79 32.29
CA GLY A 615 9.77 15.67 32.32
C GLY A 615 8.50 15.98 31.52
N ALA A 616 7.97 14.98 30.81
CA ALA A 616 6.74 15.12 30.03
C ALA A 616 5.47 15.29 30.89
N ASP A 617 5.54 15.01 32.19
CA ASP A 617 4.45 15.08 33.16
C ASP A 617 4.29 16.44 33.86
N ALA A 618 5.18 17.40 33.56
CA ALA A 618 5.23 18.69 34.26
C ALA A 618 5.58 19.87 33.34
N LEU A 619 4.86 20.00 32.22
CA LEU A 619 5.07 21.06 31.23
C LEU A 619 4.26 22.32 31.61
N THR A 620 4.95 23.40 31.97
CA THR A 620 4.32 24.73 32.17
C THR A 620 4.01 25.40 30.84
N ALA A 621 3.26 26.49 30.81
CA ALA A 621 3.00 27.24 29.58
C ALA A 621 4.30 27.67 28.90
N GLY A 622 4.47 27.25 27.64
CA GLY A 622 5.71 27.40 26.89
C GLY A 622 5.76 26.50 25.67
N GLU A 623 6.86 26.63 24.91
CA GLU A 623 7.17 25.76 23.77
C GLU A 623 8.18 24.70 24.21
N TYR A 624 7.94 23.47 23.78
CA TYR A 624 8.78 22.31 24.06
C TYR A 624 9.13 21.60 22.76
N THR A 625 10.39 21.17 22.66
CA THR A 625 10.86 20.28 21.58
C THR A 625 11.00 18.88 22.14
N VAL A 626 10.29 17.93 21.54
CA VAL A 626 10.51 16.51 21.82
C VAL A 626 11.39 15.92 20.72
N THR A 627 12.47 15.27 21.14
CA THR A 627 13.39 14.55 20.28
C THR A 627 13.24 13.07 20.58
N VAL A 628 13.01 12.26 19.55
CA VAL A 628 13.07 10.81 19.61
C VAL A 628 14.40 10.34 19.03
N THR A 629 15.00 9.34 19.68
CA THR A 629 16.18 8.62 19.20
C THR A 629 15.84 7.14 19.11
N ASP A 630 16.11 6.48 17.99
CA ASP A 630 15.92 5.03 17.89
C ASP A 630 17.09 4.19 18.43
N GLY A 631 16.95 2.87 18.38
CA GLY A 631 17.97 1.89 18.78
C GLY A 631 19.28 1.96 17.98
N LEU A 632 19.24 2.52 16.77
CA LEU A 632 20.40 2.70 15.89
C LEU A 632 21.04 4.10 15.99
N GLY A 633 20.43 4.99 16.79
CA GLY A 633 20.94 6.34 17.06
C GLY A 633 20.42 7.41 16.08
N CYS A 634 19.45 7.10 15.24
CA CYS A 634 18.79 8.05 14.34
C CYS A 634 17.84 8.94 15.14
N THR A 635 17.77 10.23 14.81
CA THR A 635 16.97 11.20 15.58
C THR A 635 15.93 11.91 14.73
N ALA A 636 14.76 12.16 15.30
CA ALA A 636 13.72 13.02 14.76
C ALA A 636 13.18 13.92 15.87
N SER A 637 12.68 15.12 15.55
CA SER A 637 12.11 16.02 16.55
C SER A 637 10.88 16.76 16.05
N THR A 638 10.01 17.11 16.98
CA THR A 638 8.84 17.97 16.74
C THR A 638 8.63 18.92 17.92
N THR A 639 7.93 20.01 17.68
CA THR A 639 7.59 20.98 18.71
C THR A 639 6.14 20.85 19.16
N VAL A 640 5.90 21.15 20.43
CA VAL A 640 4.57 21.20 21.06
C VAL A 640 4.49 22.48 21.89
N THR A 641 3.34 23.15 21.86
CA THR A 641 3.08 24.34 22.67
C THR A 641 2.06 24.03 23.75
N VAL A 642 2.41 24.36 24.99
CA VAL A 642 1.48 24.34 26.14
C VAL A 642 1.05 25.78 26.40
N ILE A 643 -0.25 26.01 26.50
CA ILE A 643 -0.79 27.32 26.90
C ILE A 643 -1.37 27.26 28.31
N LEU A 644 -1.36 28.40 29.01
CA LEU A 644 -2.02 28.52 30.31
C LEU A 644 -3.52 28.72 30.08
N ASN A 645 -4.31 27.68 30.31
CA ASN A 645 -5.77 27.72 30.30
C ASN A 645 -6.28 28.15 31.67
N GLY A 646 -6.17 29.46 31.94
CA GLY A 646 -6.53 30.10 33.18
C GLY A 646 -8.04 30.31 33.37
N ILE A 647 -8.87 29.27 33.21
CA ILE A 647 -10.26 29.32 33.68
C ILE A 647 -10.24 29.09 35.20
N GLU A 648 -10.21 30.19 35.96
CA GLU A 648 -10.69 30.16 37.34
C GLU A 648 -12.15 29.69 37.31
N ILE A 649 -12.46 28.60 38.00
CA ILE A 649 -13.85 28.14 38.18
C ILE A 649 -14.56 29.16 39.07
N VAL A 650 -15.06 30.25 38.49
CA VAL A 650 -15.89 31.22 39.20
C VAL A 650 -17.31 30.67 39.22
N GLU A 651 -17.87 30.45 40.42
CA GLU A 651 -19.25 29.97 40.57
C GLU A 651 -20.21 30.88 39.80
N PRO A 652 -21.10 30.34 38.94
CA PRO A 652 -22.06 31.17 38.22
C PRO A 652 -22.99 31.90 39.20
N LEU A 653 -23.17 33.22 38.99
CA LEU A 653 -24.07 34.11 39.74
C LEU A 653 -25.38 33.42 40.16
N ALA A 654 -25.48 33.03 41.43
CA ALA A 654 -26.70 32.44 41.98
C ALA A 654 -27.76 33.52 42.24
N PHE A 655 -28.88 33.47 41.50
CA PHE A 655 -30.01 34.36 41.69
C PHE A 655 -31.36 33.63 41.70
N GLY A 656 -32.29 34.15 42.51
CA GLY A 656 -33.70 33.75 42.54
C GLY A 656 -34.56 34.69 41.70
N MET A 657 -35.71 34.19 41.21
CA MET A 657 -36.66 34.99 40.43
C MET A 657 -38.08 34.75 40.91
N PHE A 658 -38.82 35.81 41.27
CA PHE A 658 -40.21 35.68 41.68
C PHE A 658 -41.03 36.97 41.45
N PRO A 659 -42.34 36.87 41.17
CA PRO A 659 -43.06 35.62 40.85
C PRO A 659 -42.66 35.09 39.46
N ASN A 660 -42.62 33.77 39.31
CA ASN A 660 -42.42 33.07 38.04
C ASN A 660 -43.36 31.84 38.03
N PRO A 661 -44.48 31.83 37.29
CA PRO A 661 -44.86 32.77 36.22
C PRO A 661 -45.13 34.20 36.71
N SER A 662 -44.76 35.19 35.90
CA SER A 662 -44.91 36.63 36.16
C SER A 662 -46.07 37.23 35.36
N THR A 663 -46.76 38.24 35.90
CA THR A 663 -47.78 39.02 35.19
C THR A 663 -47.24 40.26 34.47
N GLY A 664 -45.91 40.36 34.33
CA GLY A 664 -45.23 41.49 33.69
C GLY A 664 -44.25 42.24 34.58
N SER A 665 -44.02 41.81 35.82
CA SER A 665 -42.91 42.28 36.67
C SER A 665 -42.26 41.12 37.40
N VAL A 666 -40.93 41.06 37.40
CA VAL A 666 -40.14 40.00 38.02
C VAL A 666 -39.15 40.62 39.00
N THR A 667 -39.03 40.04 40.18
CA THR A 667 -37.98 40.38 41.14
C THR A 667 -36.83 39.42 40.96
N ILE A 668 -35.63 39.95 40.70
CA ILE A 668 -34.37 39.20 40.72
C ILE A 668 -33.77 39.38 42.12
N GLN A 669 -33.50 38.27 42.80
CA GLN A 669 -32.90 38.27 44.13
C GLN A 669 -31.49 37.66 44.09
N VAL A 670 -30.51 38.44 44.53
CA VAL A 670 -29.10 38.03 44.66
C VAL A 670 -28.68 38.05 46.13
N ALA A 671 -27.77 37.16 46.53
CA ALA A 671 -27.30 37.04 47.92
C ALA A 671 -26.38 38.19 48.35
N SER A 672 -25.63 38.77 47.42
CA SER A 672 -24.71 39.88 47.60
C SER A 672 -24.89 40.91 46.48
N VAL A 673 -24.30 42.10 46.63
CA VAL A 673 -24.34 43.14 45.59
C VAL A 673 -23.49 42.69 44.41
N VAL A 674 -24.05 42.78 43.21
CA VAL A 674 -23.36 42.46 41.96
C VAL A 674 -23.49 43.64 41.03
N GLU A 675 -22.36 44.19 40.63
CA GLU A 675 -22.25 45.36 39.77
C GLU A 675 -21.93 44.94 38.33
N ASP A 676 -22.14 45.87 37.39
CA ASP A 676 -21.89 45.72 35.96
C ASP A 676 -22.52 44.48 35.30
N VAL A 677 -23.74 44.14 35.71
CA VAL A 677 -24.47 42.98 35.16
C VAL A 677 -25.14 43.37 33.84
N ARG A 678 -24.81 42.65 32.78
CA ARG A 678 -25.56 42.65 31.54
C ARG A 678 -26.70 41.64 31.64
N MET A 679 -27.94 42.12 31.52
CA MET A 679 -29.14 41.30 31.52
C MET A 679 -29.73 41.22 30.11
N GLN A 680 -29.99 40.00 29.65
CA GLN A 680 -30.61 39.70 28.36
C GLN A 680 -31.80 38.76 28.55
N VAL A 681 -32.90 39.01 27.86
CA VAL A 681 -34.05 38.10 27.80
C VAL A 681 -34.23 37.69 26.36
N LEU A 682 -34.25 36.38 26.12
CA LEU A 682 -34.40 35.77 24.80
C LEU A 682 -35.73 35.03 24.72
N ASP A 683 -36.41 35.07 23.58
CA ASP A 683 -37.60 34.24 23.33
C ASP A 683 -37.22 32.76 23.12
N ALA A 684 -38.23 31.89 22.98
CA ALA A 684 -38.02 30.45 22.79
C ALA A 684 -37.20 30.09 21.53
N THR A 685 -37.02 31.03 20.60
CA THR A 685 -36.19 30.86 19.39
C THR A 685 -34.76 31.36 19.57
N GLY A 686 -34.41 31.86 20.76
CA GLY A 686 -33.09 32.44 21.06
C GLY A 686 -32.93 33.88 20.58
N ARG A 687 -34.01 34.55 20.17
CA ARG A 687 -33.94 35.96 19.75
C ARG A 687 -34.03 36.88 20.95
N LEU A 688 -33.13 37.84 21.04
CA LEU A 688 -33.10 38.86 22.10
C LEU A 688 -34.36 39.74 22.03
N VAL A 689 -35.16 39.73 23.09
CA VAL A 689 -36.39 40.52 23.24
C VAL A 689 -36.25 41.66 24.25
N TYR A 690 -35.27 41.58 25.15
CA TYR A 690 -34.96 42.64 26.11
C TYR A 690 -33.47 42.61 26.45
N THR A 691 -32.84 43.76 26.61
CA THR A 691 -31.45 43.87 27.09
C THR A 691 -31.28 45.09 27.97
N GLN A 692 -30.43 44.98 28.99
CA GLN A 692 -30.00 46.10 29.83
C GLN A 692 -28.55 45.86 30.25
N GLU A 693 -27.73 46.89 30.09
CA GLU A 693 -26.29 46.84 30.42
C GLU A 693 -26.04 47.54 31.76
N ALA A 694 -24.91 47.23 32.40
CA ALA A 694 -24.43 47.87 33.62
C ALA A 694 -25.45 47.90 34.77
N VAL A 695 -26.21 46.82 34.95
CA VAL A 695 -27.19 46.68 36.01
C VAL A 695 -26.49 46.40 37.33
N VAL A 696 -26.88 47.15 38.37
CA VAL A 696 -26.48 46.86 39.74
C VAL A 696 -27.62 46.09 40.42
N LEU A 697 -27.37 44.82 40.75
CA LEU A 697 -28.29 43.97 41.49
C LEU A 697 -27.91 44.01 42.97
N GLN A 698 -28.83 44.47 43.82
CA GLN A 698 -28.62 44.54 45.27
C GLN A 698 -29.84 43.99 45.99
N GLY A 699 -29.68 42.81 46.61
CA GLY A 699 -30.78 42.15 47.29
C GLY A 699 -31.90 41.80 46.30
N ALA A 700 -33.07 42.42 46.45
CA ALA A 700 -34.23 42.20 45.58
C ALA A 700 -34.46 43.41 44.64
N THR A 701 -34.24 43.21 43.34
CA THR A 701 -34.40 44.25 42.31
C THR A 701 -35.55 43.90 41.36
N ILE A 702 -36.46 44.84 41.12
CA ILE A 702 -37.68 44.61 40.32
C ILE A 702 -37.46 45.08 38.89
N PHE A 703 -37.75 44.21 37.92
CA PHE A 703 -37.75 44.51 36.49
C PHE A 703 -39.16 44.40 35.93
N ASN A 704 -39.52 45.34 35.06
CA ASN A 704 -40.83 45.39 34.41
C ASN A 704 -40.71 44.88 32.97
N PHE A 705 -41.42 43.79 32.68
CA PHE A 705 -41.53 43.12 31.39
C PHE A 705 -42.95 43.17 30.81
N SER A 706 -43.80 44.09 31.27
CA SER A 706 -45.18 44.24 30.77
C SER A 706 -45.30 44.60 29.29
N GLY A 707 -44.19 45.01 28.65
CA GLY A 707 -44.08 45.23 27.21
C GLY A 707 -43.71 44.00 26.38
N ILE A 708 -43.46 42.85 27.02
CA ILE A 708 -43.11 41.58 26.38
C ILE A 708 -44.37 40.71 26.31
N ALA A 709 -44.60 39.98 25.22
CA ALA A 709 -45.79 39.15 25.07
C ALA A 709 -45.85 37.98 26.09
N THR A 710 -47.02 37.40 26.29
CA THR A 710 -47.18 36.16 27.08
C THR A 710 -46.43 35.01 26.40
N GLY A 711 -45.59 34.30 27.16
CA GLY A 711 -44.72 33.24 26.64
C GLY A 711 -43.65 32.76 27.62
N THR A 712 -42.82 31.84 27.16
CA THR A 712 -41.63 31.34 27.87
C THR A 712 -40.38 31.96 27.26
N TYR A 713 -39.51 32.46 28.12
CA TYR A 713 -38.31 33.19 27.81
C TYR A 713 -37.12 32.63 28.59
N THR A 714 -35.92 32.92 28.12
CA THR A 714 -34.66 32.65 28.80
C THR A 714 -34.08 33.98 29.26
N ILE A 715 -33.84 34.14 30.56
CA ILE A 715 -33.13 35.30 31.10
C ILE A 715 -31.68 34.91 31.39
N MET A 716 -30.75 35.72 30.90
CA MET A 716 -29.31 35.56 31.01
C MET A 716 -28.74 36.79 31.69
N LEU A 717 -27.98 36.57 32.76
CA LEU A 717 -27.23 37.60 33.49
C LEU A 717 -25.74 37.30 33.31
N SER A 718 -24.97 38.24 32.79
CA SER A 718 -23.53 38.09 32.56
C SER A 718 -22.76 39.28 33.12
N ASN A 719 -21.62 39.04 33.75
CA ASN A 719 -20.63 40.05 34.11
C ASN A 719 -19.21 39.45 33.96
N ASP A 720 -18.18 40.17 34.40
CA ASP A 720 -16.78 39.71 34.35
C ASP A 720 -16.52 38.42 35.13
N LEU A 721 -17.44 38.01 36.01
CA LEU A 721 -17.36 36.78 36.81
C LEU A 721 -18.03 35.58 36.14
N GLY A 722 -18.74 35.76 35.02
CA GLY A 722 -19.36 34.67 34.27
C GLY A 722 -20.82 34.92 33.91
N THR A 723 -21.47 33.89 33.36
CA THR A 723 -22.84 33.97 32.85
C THR A 723 -23.77 32.98 33.55
N SER A 724 -24.95 33.44 33.94
CA SER A 724 -25.99 32.63 34.58
C SER A 724 -27.31 32.73 33.84
N VAL A 725 -27.97 31.59 33.64
CA VAL A 725 -29.18 31.47 32.82
C VAL A 725 -30.33 30.86 33.62
N ARG A 726 -31.55 31.38 33.46
CA ARG A 726 -32.79 30.85 34.05
C ARG A 726 -33.97 30.97 33.09
N ARG A 727 -35.02 30.16 33.29
CA ARG A 727 -36.27 30.22 32.51
C ARG A 727 -37.28 31.18 33.14
N LEU A 728 -37.74 32.17 32.38
CA LEU A 728 -38.77 33.13 32.76
C LEU A 728 -40.08 32.83 32.02
N SER A 729 -41.20 32.73 32.74
CA SER A 729 -42.54 32.63 32.16
C SER A 729 -43.32 33.91 32.43
N ILE A 730 -43.92 34.50 31.39
CA ILE A 730 -44.77 35.70 31.47
C ILE A 730 -46.19 35.33 31.03
N GLN A 731 -47.19 35.65 31.86
CA GLN A 731 -48.61 35.41 31.64
C GLN A 731 -49.41 36.66 32.04
N HIS A 732 -49.93 37.40 31.06
CA HIS A 732 -50.72 38.63 31.30
C HIS A 732 -52.19 38.38 31.62
#